data_AF-A0A327JK10-F1
#
_entry.id   AF-A0A327JK10-F1
#
_cell.length_a   1.000
_cell.length_b   1.000
_cell.length_c   1.000
_cell.angle_alpha   90.00
_cell.angle_beta   90.00
_cell.angle_gamma   90.00
#
_symmetry.space_group_name_H-M   'P 1'
#
loop_
_entity.id
_entity.type
_entity.pdbx_description
1 polymer ?
#
loop_
_entity_poly.entity_id
_entity_poly.type
_entity_poly.pdbx_seq_one_letter_code
_entity_poly.pdbx_strand_id
1 'polypeptide(L)'
;MDFDAIKNLFKEFEIDEALTLYYEEFDNLSEDEKEPVQVQFINELKSTLAKAQKKDKYDAVYACAKELLELYPNEEKYLLAAAQSCEVLKKYDLRVEYLRRLEPVASDKGYCYRLLGHALKDVGNTLDAIEYLSKYIRNGKPTEKDLYAFAILAIERFKDVLDPVYIEIAQRFINKLTNKKHILKCKIELCKAQKKYDEAEELINEYISLPLSNDEYWEYSEYYLLKDEIPKGMETFKYRPKKDFKILTEKKEWMGEPFGGTLAILSEKEIAQDIFFARFLKNIPSEQKFILILQNEEIPIFKISFPEIEIKSEDDIENLDIGQYTFIGDIPKKLNIIDFKSEKYIELNTKDVKKFAKTNGCNKKVLSIGFEDYKNDFNSKNLDVYLLSNLSKVPAKFCSLKENIDDETVKKEINKAAMLEIMGGNPEYIENYEMKFYVENYGKNIHNLYDKALAISNVDVVISGNNLTSMLAISMGKKTITIGHKKLTPWYLHVFNNNGEIYNLEFEKGYSWINLDRYVYQLLWQYIDNKYFKNFVLNNEKRYENLLEKSPENDFALSSYAGILSCDYVKKYDKAREIIEDALEIRRSEEYFSQLLSIMENIYDKDEYSEKVEEVLEKYKTGNGYMAYAFALLAKRNYTEGLSYYRKRNSITSRLNKKVWTGEEDLSDSTILVIADEGLGDNILFGRYLNNLSKIAKHVKYIARKELYDLFKYNFPDVEILTEVKDFEKIDCDYCVTTMDLPTCFKFDGTNYEQAEGYMTVDDKLVEEFKEKYVNKETFNIGIMHRGISTQMLERNVLLQQLLPLTEIEGVQLYSFQYKEPDYRFKNTNVINLGKNFESFLDTAVAVKSMDLMVSTDNGTLNLSGALGQKTFMLLRHIPDWRWPLDRKDDIGWYKNVKPFYNDIGDDWDKTIQRLKKEVEKLVKKSRK
;
A
#
# COMPACT_ATOMS: atom_id res chain seq x y z
N MET A 1 -49.09 -18.40 22.17
CA MET A 1 -48.41 -17.15 21.82
C MET A 1 -49.09 -15.98 22.51
N ASP A 2 -48.38 -15.17 23.28
CA ASP A 2 -48.88 -13.90 23.86
C ASP A 2 -48.81 -12.78 22.81
N PHE A 3 -49.81 -12.78 21.94
CA PHE A 3 -49.87 -11.81 20.85
C PHE A 3 -50.15 -10.37 21.36
N ASP A 4 -50.68 -10.20 22.57
CA ASP A 4 -50.97 -8.87 23.11
C ASP A 4 -49.70 -8.22 23.68
N ALA A 5 -48.77 -8.99 24.25
CA ALA A 5 -47.41 -8.54 24.52
C ALA A 5 -46.69 -8.08 23.24
N ILE A 6 -46.68 -8.93 22.20
CA ILE A 6 -46.06 -8.63 20.89
C ILE A 6 -46.64 -7.34 20.26
N LYS A 7 -47.97 -7.15 20.30
CA LYS A 7 -48.64 -5.93 19.81
C LYS A 7 -48.25 -4.67 20.58
N ASN A 8 -47.99 -4.76 21.88
CA ASN A 8 -47.56 -3.60 22.67
C ASN A 8 -46.15 -3.15 22.26
N LEU A 9 -45.22 -4.08 22.08
CA LEU A 9 -43.87 -3.79 21.58
C LEU A 9 -43.89 -3.14 20.18
N PHE A 10 -44.70 -3.67 19.25
CA PHE A 10 -44.93 -3.04 17.94
C PHE A 10 -45.52 -1.62 18.03
N LYS A 11 -46.38 -1.34 19.00
CA LYS A 11 -46.99 -0.02 19.23
C LYS A 11 -46.00 0.99 19.81
N GLU A 12 -45.00 0.53 20.57
CA GLU A 12 -43.94 1.34 21.17
C GLU A 12 -42.71 1.48 20.26
N PHE A 13 -42.68 0.74 19.14
CA PHE A 13 -41.62 0.64 18.13
C PHE A 13 -40.38 -0.17 18.57
N GLU A 14 -40.52 -1.03 19.57
CA GLU A 14 -39.47 -1.95 20.03
C GLU A 14 -39.50 -3.23 19.17
N ILE A 15 -39.16 -3.05 17.90
CA ILE A 15 -39.38 -4.07 16.86
C ILE A 15 -38.52 -5.32 17.11
N ASP A 16 -37.24 -5.16 17.41
CA ASP A 16 -36.33 -6.31 17.58
C ASP A 16 -36.77 -7.23 18.74
N GLU A 17 -37.30 -6.64 19.83
CA GLU A 17 -37.87 -7.39 20.96
C GLU A 17 -39.18 -8.10 20.58
N ALA A 18 -40.05 -7.42 19.80
CA ALA A 18 -41.27 -8.02 19.26
C ALA A 18 -40.97 -9.19 18.31
N LEU A 19 -39.89 -9.12 17.54
CA LEU A 19 -39.41 -10.19 16.65
C LEU A 19 -38.88 -11.37 17.46
N THR A 20 -38.02 -11.14 18.46
CA THR A 20 -37.48 -12.20 19.32
C THR A 20 -38.61 -13.00 19.99
N LEU A 21 -39.54 -12.31 20.66
CA LEU A 21 -40.67 -12.96 21.32
C LEU A 21 -41.57 -13.70 20.33
N TYR A 22 -41.79 -13.14 19.13
CA TYR A 22 -42.55 -13.81 18.08
C TYR A 22 -41.90 -15.13 17.65
N TYR A 23 -40.61 -15.14 17.31
CA TYR A 23 -39.94 -16.36 16.82
C TYR A 23 -39.81 -17.44 17.89
N GLU A 24 -39.48 -17.07 19.14
CA GLU A 24 -39.41 -18.01 20.27
C GLU A 24 -40.75 -18.73 20.51
N GLU A 25 -41.88 -18.03 20.37
CA GLU A 25 -43.19 -18.63 20.54
C GLU A 25 -43.73 -19.31 19.26
N PHE A 26 -43.31 -18.87 18.07
CA PHE A 26 -43.78 -19.41 16.78
C PHE A 26 -43.22 -20.81 16.49
N ASP A 27 -41.96 -21.08 16.84
CA ASP A 27 -41.34 -22.40 16.64
C ASP A 27 -42.00 -23.50 17.49
N ASN A 28 -42.70 -23.12 18.57
CA ASN A 28 -43.41 -24.02 19.47
C ASN A 28 -44.87 -24.30 19.07
N LEU A 29 -45.38 -23.70 17.99
CA LEU A 29 -46.74 -23.92 17.48
C LEU A 29 -46.84 -25.21 16.64
N SER A 30 -48.03 -25.82 16.61
CA SER A 30 -48.32 -26.87 15.63
C SER A 30 -48.52 -26.27 14.22
N GLU A 31 -48.34 -27.07 13.16
CA GLU A 31 -48.44 -26.57 11.77
C GLU A 31 -49.81 -25.93 11.46
N ASP A 32 -50.90 -26.48 12.01
CA ASP A 32 -52.26 -25.94 11.86
C ASP A 32 -52.45 -24.58 12.57
N GLU A 33 -51.59 -24.23 13.53
CA GLU A 33 -51.62 -22.96 14.29
C GLU A 33 -50.69 -21.89 13.69
N LYS A 34 -49.69 -22.28 12.89
CA LYS A 34 -48.67 -21.36 12.33
C LYS A 34 -49.25 -20.40 11.29
N GLU A 35 -50.06 -20.88 10.34
CA GLU A 35 -50.56 -20.05 9.23
C GLU A 35 -51.41 -18.85 9.71
N PRO A 36 -52.42 -19.00 10.60
CA PRO A 36 -53.21 -17.87 11.10
C PRO A 36 -52.37 -16.84 11.87
N VAL A 37 -51.41 -17.32 12.67
CA VAL A 37 -50.50 -16.50 13.47
C VAL A 37 -49.57 -15.68 12.56
N GLN A 38 -49.00 -16.30 11.53
CA GLN A 38 -48.13 -15.64 10.56
C GLN A 38 -48.88 -14.52 9.81
N VAL A 39 -50.13 -14.76 9.39
CA VAL A 39 -50.96 -13.72 8.75
C VAL A 39 -51.21 -12.54 9.69
N GLN A 40 -51.47 -12.79 10.98
CA GLN A 40 -51.69 -11.72 11.96
C GLN A 40 -50.41 -10.88 12.19
N PHE A 41 -49.25 -11.53 12.26
CA PHE A 41 -47.95 -10.89 12.41
C PHE A 41 -47.56 -10.02 11.20
N ILE A 42 -47.77 -10.53 9.98
CA ILE A 42 -47.55 -9.77 8.74
C ILE A 42 -48.39 -8.48 8.70
N ASN A 43 -49.63 -8.54 9.20
CA ASN A 43 -50.50 -7.37 9.26
C ASN A 43 -50.01 -6.34 10.27
N GLU A 44 -49.47 -6.76 11.42
CA GLU A 44 -48.91 -5.82 12.41
C GLU A 44 -47.58 -5.19 11.93
N LEU A 45 -46.73 -5.94 11.23
CA LEU A 45 -45.54 -5.39 10.55
C LEU A 45 -45.92 -4.30 9.52
N LYS A 46 -46.91 -4.56 8.65
CA LYS A 46 -47.40 -3.58 7.65
C LYS A 46 -48.02 -2.34 8.30
N SER A 47 -48.79 -2.55 9.38
CA SER A 47 -49.39 -1.51 10.23
C SER A 47 -48.32 -0.63 10.87
N THR A 48 -47.29 -1.24 11.46
CA THR A 48 -46.23 -0.55 12.19
C THR A 48 -45.27 0.19 11.27
N LEU A 49 -44.88 -0.41 10.14
CA LEU A 49 -44.10 0.26 9.09
C LEU A 49 -44.74 1.61 8.68
N ALA A 50 -46.04 1.60 8.39
CA ALA A 50 -46.76 2.81 7.97
C ALA A 50 -46.90 3.87 9.09
N LYS A 51 -46.93 3.45 10.36
CA LYS A 51 -46.92 4.36 11.52
C LYS A 51 -45.52 4.94 11.78
N ALA A 52 -44.47 4.12 11.65
CA ALA A 52 -43.08 4.49 11.85
C ALA A 52 -42.62 5.50 10.79
N GLN A 53 -42.98 5.28 9.51
CA GLN A 53 -42.70 6.21 8.41
C GLN A 53 -43.30 7.61 8.64
N LYS A 54 -44.50 7.70 9.23
CA LYS A 54 -45.15 8.98 9.56
C LYS A 54 -44.58 9.70 10.79
N LYS A 55 -43.67 9.04 11.54
CA LYS A 55 -43.05 9.56 12.76
C LYS A 55 -41.53 9.63 12.66
N ASP A 56 -40.97 9.46 11.46
CA ASP A 56 -39.53 9.47 11.21
C ASP A 56 -38.73 8.50 12.11
N LYS A 57 -39.35 7.36 12.47
CA LYS A 57 -38.73 6.31 13.30
C LYS A 57 -37.95 5.32 12.42
N TYR A 58 -36.88 5.81 11.81
CA TYR A 58 -36.13 5.09 10.77
C TYR A 58 -35.63 3.70 11.17
N ASP A 59 -35.23 3.46 12.43
CA ASP A 59 -34.89 2.12 12.92
C ASP A 59 -36.05 1.14 12.84
N ALA A 60 -37.24 1.56 13.27
CA ALA A 60 -38.45 0.75 13.20
C ALA A 60 -38.98 0.60 11.77
N VAL A 61 -38.82 1.62 10.92
CA VAL A 61 -39.09 1.50 9.47
C VAL A 61 -38.17 0.46 8.84
N TYR A 62 -36.87 0.50 9.16
CA TYR A 62 -35.88 -0.44 8.68
C TYR A 62 -36.19 -1.88 9.13
N ALA A 63 -36.43 -2.10 10.43
CA ALA A 63 -36.72 -3.42 10.98
C ALA A 63 -38.02 -4.01 10.38
N CYS A 64 -39.10 -3.24 10.32
CA CYS A 64 -40.36 -3.73 9.72
C CYS A 64 -40.22 -3.98 8.20
N ALA A 65 -39.47 -3.14 7.48
CA ALA A 65 -39.26 -3.32 6.04
C ALA A 65 -38.38 -4.55 5.75
N LYS A 66 -37.35 -4.81 6.56
CA LYS A 66 -36.48 -5.99 6.46
C LYS A 66 -37.28 -7.29 6.57
N GLU A 67 -38.09 -7.45 7.62
CA GLU A 67 -38.88 -8.69 7.79
C GLU A 67 -39.99 -8.85 6.75
N LEU A 68 -40.58 -7.75 6.26
CA LEU A 68 -41.50 -7.81 5.13
C LEU A 68 -40.81 -8.18 3.81
N LEU A 69 -39.49 -7.96 3.68
CA LEU A 69 -38.70 -8.37 2.51
C LEU A 69 -38.27 -9.84 2.54
N GLU A 70 -38.28 -10.52 3.68
CA GLU A 70 -38.12 -11.99 3.71
C GLU A 70 -39.34 -12.69 3.07
N LEU A 71 -40.52 -12.08 3.25
CA LEU A 71 -41.81 -12.61 2.75
C LEU A 71 -42.20 -12.07 1.37
N TYR A 72 -41.78 -10.85 1.03
CA TYR A 72 -42.05 -10.20 -0.25
C TYR A 72 -40.75 -9.62 -0.86
N PRO A 73 -39.80 -10.46 -1.32
CA PRO A 73 -38.41 -10.04 -1.59
C PRO A 73 -38.20 -8.97 -2.65
N ASN A 74 -39.21 -8.77 -3.51
CA ASN A 74 -39.19 -7.92 -4.70
C ASN A 74 -40.24 -6.78 -4.63
N GLU A 75 -40.82 -6.51 -3.46
CA GLU A 75 -41.85 -5.46 -3.30
C GLU A 75 -41.21 -4.07 -3.25
N GLU A 76 -41.42 -3.27 -4.31
CA GLU A 76 -40.85 -1.93 -4.50
C GLU A 76 -41.03 -1.03 -3.26
N LYS A 77 -42.21 -1.05 -2.63
CA LYS A 77 -42.50 -0.24 -1.46
C LYS A 77 -41.57 -0.53 -0.28
N TYR A 78 -41.27 -1.81 -0.01
CA TYR A 78 -40.46 -2.21 1.14
C TYR A 78 -38.97 -2.02 0.84
N LEU A 79 -38.54 -2.30 -0.40
CA LEU A 79 -37.18 -2.01 -0.87
C LEU A 79 -36.85 -0.52 -0.75
N LEU A 80 -37.75 0.36 -1.20
CA LEU A 80 -37.56 1.81 -1.08
C LEU A 80 -37.56 2.30 0.38
N ALA A 81 -38.46 1.77 1.22
CA ALA A 81 -38.50 2.10 2.64
C ALA A 81 -37.22 1.68 3.39
N ALA A 82 -36.69 0.49 3.07
CA ALA A 82 -35.44 0.00 3.63
C ALA A 82 -34.24 0.87 3.15
N ALA A 83 -34.15 1.16 1.85
CA ALA A 83 -33.10 2.01 1.29
C ALA A 83 -33.06 3.43 1.88
N GLN A 84 -34.23 4.08 1.99
CA GLN A 84 -34.34 5.43 2.57
C GLN A 84 -34.00 5.44 4.07
N SER A 85 -34.42 4.42 4.82
CA SER A 85 -34.05 4.30 6.24
C SER A 85 -32.55 4.06 6.40
N CYS A 86 -31.95 3.25 5.52
CA CYS A 86 -30.50 3.03 5.52
C CYS A 86 -29.69 4.32 5.26
N GLU A 87 -30.24 5.28 4.50
CA GLU A 87 -29.60 6.60 4.31
C GLU A 87 -29.47 7.37 5.62
N VAL A 88 -30.58 7.52 6.35
CA VAL A 88 -30.62 8.27 7.62
C VAL A 88 -29.83 7.56 8.72
N LEU A 89 -29.90 6.23 8.75
CA LEU A 89 -29.16 5.38 9.70
C LEU A 89 -27.68 5.17 9.31
N LYS A 90 -27.20 5.81 8.23
CA LYS A 90 -25.81 5.70 7.72
C LYS A 90 -25.37 4.27 7.39
N LYS A 91 -26.32 3.40 7.03
CA LYS A 91 -26.13 2.02 6.58
C LYS A 91 -25.92 1.99 5.05
N TYR A 92 -24.88 2.66 4.56
CA TYR A 92 -24.72 2.97 3.14
C TYR A 92 -24.61 1.74 2.23
N ASP A 93 -23.96 0.66 2.66
CA ASP A 93 -23.84 -0.58 1.89
C ASP A 93 -25.21 -1.26 1.68
N LEU A 94 -26.00 -1.36 2.76
CA LEU A 94 -27.37 -1.87 2.72
C LEU A 94 -28.28 -0.99 1.84
N ARG A 95 -28.08 0.33 1.83
CA ARG A 95 -28.78 1.24 0.91
C ARG A 95 -28.47 0.87 -0.55
N VAL A 96 -27.21 0.56 -0.90
CA VAL A 96 -26.85 0.08 -2.24
C VAL A 96 -27.50 -1.28 -2.54
N GLU A 97 -27.51 -2.23 -1.60
CA GLU A 97 -28.15 -3.54 -1.78
C GLU A 97 -29.65 -3.40 -2.10
N TYR A 98 -30.42 -2.69 -1.26
CA TYR A 98 -31.85 -2.49 -1.49
C TYR A 98 -32.13 -1.70 -2.76
N LEU A 99 -31.27 -0.75 -3.16
CA LEU A 99 -31.40 -0.02 -4.42
C LEU A 99 -31.06 -0.87 -5.65
N ARG A 100 -30.12 -1.82 -5.57
CA ARG A 100 -29.88 -2.80 -6.65
C ARG A 100 -31.00 -3.83 -6.75
N ARG A 101 -31.61 -4.22 -5.63
CA ARG A 101 -32.84 -5.05 -5.60
C ARG A 101 -34.07 -4.29 -6.11
N LEU A 102 -34.13 -2.98 -5.86
CA LEU A 102 -35.16 -2.09 -6.39
C LEU A 102 -35.01 -1.88 -7.91
N GLU A 103 -33.78 -1.77 -8.43
CA GLU A 103 -33.52 -1.52 -9.86
C GLU A 103 -34.38 -2.34 -10.84
N PRO A 104 -34.50 -3.69 -10.76
CA PRO A 104 -35.32 -4.47 -11.68
C PRO A 104 -36.83 -4.18 -11.56
N VAL A 105 -37.33 -3.88 -10.37
CA VAL A 105 -38.78 -3.74 -10.10
C VAL A 105 -39.29 -2.29 -10.03
N ALA A 106 -38.39 -1.31 -9.97
CA ALA A 106 -38.72 0.11 -9.81
C ALA A 106 -39.68 0.62 -10.90
N SER A 107 -40.78 1.23 -10.48
CA SER A 107 -41.73 1.96 -11.32
C SER A 107 -41.10 3.20 -11.97
N ASP A 108 -40.27 3.94 -11.23
CA ASP A 108 -39.42 5.02 -11.75
C ASP A 108 -37.93 4.60 -11.77
N LYS A 109 -37.51 4.05 -12.90
CA LYS A 109 -36.10 3.72 -13.18
C LYS A 109 -35.18 4.94 -13.08
N GLY A 110 -35.65 6.13 -13.47
CA GLY A 110 -34.86 7.35 -13.42
C GLY A 110 -34.54 7.79 -11.99
N TYR A 111 -35.56 7.78 -11.12
CA TYR A 111 -35.39 8.02 -9.68
C TYR A 111 -34.54 6.94 -9.02
N CYS A 112 -34.72 5.66 -9.38
CA CYS A 112 -33.87 4.57 -8.90
C CYS A 112 -32.39 4.76 -9.31
N TYR A 113 -32.10 5.12 -10.57
CA TYR A 113 -30.73 5.39 -11.03
C TYR A 113 -30.10 6.61 -10.34
N ARG A 114 -30.90 7.64 -10.02
CA ARG A 114 -30.45 8.78 -9.21
C ARG A 114 -30.06 8.32 -7.80
N LEU A 115 -30.96 7.63 -7.09
CA LEU A 115 -30.70 7.15 -5.73
C LEU A 115 -29.50 6.20 -5.69
N LEU A 116 -29.44 5.24 -6.61
CA LEU A 116 -28.37 4.25 -6.68
C LEU A 116 -27.03 4.92 -7.03
N GLY A 117 -27.01 5.86 -7.98
CA GLY A 117 -25.81 6.63 -8.31
C GLY A 117 -25.28 7.49 -7.15
N HIS A 118 -26.16 8.08 -6.33
CA HIS A 118 -25.75 8.75 -5.09
C HIS A 118 -25.26 7.76 -4.04
N ALA A 119 -25.98 6.65 -3.80
CA ALA A 119 -25.56 5.63 -2.84
C ALA A 119 -24.20 5.01 -3.20
N LEU A 120 -23.94 4.80 -4.49
CA LEU A 120 -22.64 4.34 -5.00
C LEU A 120 -21.54 5.38 -4.79
N LYS A 121 -21.83 6.69 -4.92
CA LYS A 121 -20.89 7.75 -4.54
C LYS A 121 -20.60 7.71 -3.03
N ASP A 122 -21.64 7.57 -2.20
CA ASP A 122 -21.53 7.59 -0.74
C ASP A 122 -20.69 6.43 -0.18
N VAL A 123 -20.58 5.31 -0.92
CA VAL A 123 -19.68 4.16 -0.62
C VAL A 123 -18.37 4.17 -1.44
N GLY A 124 -18.04 5.25 -2.14
CA GLY A 124 -16.78 5.38 -2.90
C GLY A 124 -16.72 4.60 -4.23
N ASN A 125 -17.80 3.97 -4.68
CA ASN A 125 -17.88 3.31 -5.99
C ASN A 125 -18.16 4.33 -7.11
N THR A 126 -17.17 5.19 -7.37
CA THR A 126 -17.27 6.32 -8.30
C THR A 126 -17.54 5.89 -9.75
N LEU A 127 -17.12 4.70 -10.17
CA LEU A 127 -17.33 4.23 -11.55
C LEU A 127 -18.78 3.82 -11.81
N ASP A 128 -19.34 2.94 -10.96
CA ASP A 128 -20.77 2.60 -11.05
C ASP A 128 -21.61 3.86 -10.80
N ALA A 129 -21.21 4.75 -9.88
CA ALA A 129 -21.87 6.03 -9.69
C ALA A 129 -21.92 6.83 -11.00
N ILE A 130 -20.79 7.05 -11.69
CA ILE A 130 -20.77 7.75 -12.99
C ILE A 130 -21.65 7.03 -14.02
N GLU A 131 -21.69 5.69 -14.06
CA GLU A 131 -22.55 4.94 -14.99
C GLU A 131 -24.05 5.11 -14.68
N TYR A 132 -24.45 4.94 -13.42
CA TYR A 132 -25.85 5.09 -12.98
C TYR A 132 -26.33 6.53 -13.06
N LEU A 133 -25.48 7.51 -12.76
CA LEU A 133 -25.80 8.92 -12.95
C LEU A 133 -25.87 9.25 -14.46
N SER A 134 -25.04 8.62 -15.31
CA SER A 134 -25.20 8.66 -16.77
C SER A 134 -26.47 7.97 -17.29
N LYS A 135 -26.98 6.94 -16.60
CA LYS A 135 -28.30 6.32 -16.86
C LYS A 135 -29.42 7.27 -16.43
N TYR A 136 -29.33 7.93 -15.28
CA TYR A 136 -30.28 8.96 -14.82
C TYR A 136 -30.35 10.15 -15.79
N ILE A 137 -29.22 10.63 -16.31
CA ILE A 137 -29.17 11.75 -17.26
C ILE A 137 -29.75 11.39 -18.64
N ARG A 138 -29.80 10.09 -18.98
CA ARG A 138 -30.42 9.57 -20.22
C ARG A 138 -31.92 9.27 -20.08
N ASN A 139 -32.35 8.80 -18.91
CA ASN A 139 -33.70 8.24 -18.71
C ASN A 139 -34.58 9.04 -17.73
N GLY A 140 -34.00 9.98 -17.00
CA GLY A 140 -34.67 10.83 -16.01
C GLY A 140 -34.59 12.32 -16.36
N LYS A 141 -34.88 13.16 -15.37
CA LYS A 141 -34.87 14.64 -15.49
C LYS A 141 -33.83 15.22 -14.52
N PRO A 142 -32.53 15.30 -14.90
CA PRO A 142 -31.50 15.87 -14.05
C PRO A 142 -31.66 17.40 -13.94
N THR A 143 -31.37 17.96 -12.77
CA THR A 143 -31.30 19.41 -12.56
C THR A 143 -29.92 19.97 -12.93
N GLU A 144 -29.82 21.30 -13.08
CA GLU A 144 -28.55 22.03 -13.25
C GLU A 144 -27.53 21.69 -12.15
N LYS A 145 -27.98 21.51 -10.90
CA LYS A 145 -27.14 21.14 -9.75
C LYS A 145 -26.63 19.70 -9.87
N ASP A 146 -27.46 18.79 -10.34
CA ASP A 146 -27.07 17.40 -10.57
C ASP A 146 -26.00 17.32 -11.67
N LEU A 147 -26.25 17.96 -12.82
CA LEU A 147 -25.30 18.01 -13.94
C LEU A 147 -23.94 18.60 -13.54
N TYR A 148 -23.94 19.65 -12.70
CA TYR A 148 -22.71 20.25 -12.19
C TYR A 148 -21.95 19.30 -11.26
N ALA A 149 -22.64 18.67 -10.31
CA ALA A 149 -22.05 17.68 -9.41
C ALA A 149 -21.45 16.48 -10.16
N PHE A 150 -22.09 16.03 -11.24
CA PHE A 150 -21.60 14.93 -12.07
C PHE A 150 -20.41 15.32 -12.95
N ALA A 151 -20.38 16.57 -13.44
CA ALA A 151 -19.23 17.10 -14.16
C ALA A 151 -17.99 17.16 -13.27
N ILE A 152 -18.13 17.72 -12.05
CA ILE A 152 -17.03 17.78 -11.06
C ILE A 152 -16.54 16.39 -10.66
N LEU A 153 -17.45 15.46 -10.35
CA LEU A 153 -17.10 14.07 -9.99
C LEU A 153 -16.28 13.35 -11.10
N ALA A 154 -16.61 13.61 -12.38
CA ALA A 154 -15.85 13.07 -13.51
C ALA A 154 -14.47 13.73 -13.68
N ILE A 155 -14.34 15.02 -13.36
CA ILE A 155 -13.06 15.75 -13.41
C ILE A 155 -12.14 15.34 -12.26
N GLU A 156 -12.69 15.11 -11.07
CA GLU A 156 -11.93 14.65 -9.90
C GLU A 156 -11.22 13.33 -10.19
N ARG A 157 -11.92 12.32 -10.74
CA ARG A 157 -11.26 11.05 -11.10
C ARG A 157 -10.24 11.18 -12.22
N PHE A 158 -10.36 12.20 -13.07
CA PHE A 158 -9.38 12.51 -14.11
C PHE A 158 -8.07 13.09 -13.53
N LYS A 159 -8.09 13.75 -12.36
CA LYS A 159 -6.87 14.17 -11.64
C LYS A 159 -6.00 12.98 -11.22
N ASP A 160 -6.62 11.83 -10.93
CA ASP A 160 -5.92 10.64 -10.42
C ASP A 160 -5.34 9.74 -11.52
N VAL A 161 -6.06 9.55 -12.64
CA VAL A 161 -5.79 8.45 -13.59
C VAL A 161 -5.35 8.93 -15.00
N LEU A 162 -5.54 10.20 -15.35
CA LEU A 162 -5.23 10.76 -16.69
C LEU A 162 -5.86 9.98 -17.88
N ASP A 163 -7.00 9.33 -17.68
CA ASP A 163 -7.71 8.56 -18.70
C ASP A 163 -8.60 9.47 -19.60
N PRO A 164 -8.42 9.46 -20.94
CA PRO A 164 -9.21 10.25 -21.89
C PRO A 164 -10.72 10.04 -21.83
N VAL A 165 -11.21 8.88 -21.35
CA VAL A 165 -12.64 8.58 -21.27
C VAL A 165 -13.34 9.52 -20.28
N TYR A 166 -12.72 9.84 -19.13
CA TYR A 166 -13.30 10.77 -18.17
C TYR A 166 -13.26 12.23 -18.65
N ILE A 167 -12.25 12.59 -19.47
CA ILE A 167 -12.23 13.89 -20.16
C ILE A 167 -13.50 14.02 -21.03
N GLU A 168 -13.80 13.00 -21.85
CA GLU A 168 -14.96 13.03 -22.74
C GLU A 168 -16.29 13.04 -21.95
N ILE A 169 -16.39 12.24 -20.87
CA ILE A 169 -17.56 12.20 -19.99
C ILE A 169 -17.78 13.56 -19.29
N ALA A 170 -16.73 14.15 -18.72
CA ALA A 170 -16.78 15.48 -18.10
C ALA A 170 -17.23 16.54 -19.12
N GLN A 171 -16.62 16.57 -20.31
CA GLN A 171 -17.00 17.49 -21.39
C GLN A 171 -18.47 17.31 -21.82
N ARG A 172 -18.97 16.07 -21.91
CA ARG A 172 -20.39 15.78 -22.20
C ARG A 172 -21.34 16.32 -21.13
N PHE A 173 -20.94 16.40 -19.87
CA PHE A 173 -21.73 17.05 -18.81
C PHE A 173 -21.61 18.57 -18.81
N ILE A 174 -20.38 19.10 -18.97
CA ILE A 174 -20.13 20.54 -19.09
C ILE A 174 -20.96 21.15 -20.23
N ASN A 175 -21.04 20.47 -21.37
CA ASN A 175 -21.80 20.90 -22.54
C ASN A 175 -23.34 20.89 -22.34
N LYS A 176 -23.84 20.34 -21.23
CA LYS A 176 -25.27 20.36 -20.84
C LYS A 176 -25.61 21.40 -19.77
N LEU A 177 -24.61 22.03 -19.16
CA LEU A 177 -24.82 23.12 -18.21
C LEU A 177 -25.28 24.38 -18.94
N THR A 178 -26.08 25.20 -18.27
CA THR A 178 -26.53 26.51 -18.79
C THR A 178 -26.00 27.68 -17.97
N ASN A 179 -25.65 27.44 -16.70
CA ASN A 179 -25.09 28.44 -15.81
C ASN A 179 -23.61 28.69 -16.13
N LYS A 180 -23.29 29.92 -16.54
CA LYS A 180 -21.92 30.34 -16.91
C LYS A 180 -20.89 30.09 -15.79
N LYS A 181 -21.24 30.27 -14.51
CA LYS A 181 -20.33 29.95 -13.39
C LYS A 181 -20.01 28.45 -13.33
N HIS A 182 -21.03 27.59 -13.38
CA HIS A 182 -20.82 26.13 -13.34
C HIS A 182 -19.95 25.66 -14.52
N ILE A 183 -20.20 26.19 -15.73
CA ILE A 183 -19.40 25.91 -16.93
C ILE A 183 -17.93 26.30 -16.71
N LEU A 184 -17.68 27.52 -16.22
CA LEU A 184 -16.32 28.01 -16.00
C LEU A 184 -15.59 27.26 -14.87
N LYS A 185 -16.21 27.00 -13.70
CA LYS A 185 -15.58 26.25 -12.60
C LYS A 185 -15.22 24.81 -13.06
N CYS A 186 -16.11 24.13 -13.79
CA CYS A 186 -15.77 22.82 -14.38
C CYS A 186 -14.65 22.89 -15.44
N LYS A 187 -14.61 23.92 -16.29
CA LYS A 187 -13.52 24.09 -17.27
C LYS A 187 -12.17 24.37 -16.60
N ILE A 188 -12.16 25.22 -15.56
CA ILE A 188 -10.96 25.50 -14.76
C ILE A 188 -10.41 24.22 -14.15
N GLU A 189 -11.26 23.42 -13.49
CA GLU A 189 -10.83 22.16 -12.87
C GLU A 189 -10.38 21.14 -13.92
N LEU A 190 -11.01 21.09 -15.10
CA LEU A 190 -10.57 20.25 -16.22
C LEU A 190 -9.20 20.68 -16.75
N CYS A 191 -8.96 21.97 -16.98
CA CYS A 191 -7.66 22.49 -17.42
C CYS A 191 -6.55 22.26 -16.39
N LYS A 192 -6.83 22.47 -15.08
CA LYS A 192 -5.91 22.14 -13.98
C LYS A 192 -5.53 20.66 -13.98
N ALA A 193 -6.53 19.77 -14.11
CA ALA A 193 -6.30 18.32 -14.17
C ALA A 193 -5.53 17.91 -15.44
N GLN A 194 -5.74 18.60 -16.57
CA GLN A 194 -4.98 18.42 -17.81
C GLN A 194 -3.57 19.05 -17.75
N LYS A 195 -3.18 19.67 -16.62
CA LYS A 195 -1.93 20.43 -16.43
C LYS A 195 -1.75 21.61 -17.40
N LYS A 196 -2.85 22.10 -17.97
CA LYS A 196 -2.94 23.31 -18.82
C LYS A 196 -3.14 24.53 -17.92
N TYR A 197 -2.11 24.87 -17.15
CA TYR A 197 -2.22 25.92 -16.13
C TYR A 197 -2.44 27.31 -16.72
N ASP A 198 -1.86 27.61 -17.88
CA ASP A 198 -2.05 28.90 -18.55
C ASP A 198 -3.51 29.08 -19.04
N GLU A 199 -4.09 28.05 -19.66
CA GLU A 199 -5.51 28.04 -20.04
C GLU A 199 -6.44 28.11 -18.82
N ALA A 200 -6.05 27.48 -17.71
CA ALA A 200 -6.78 27.59 -16.45
C ALA A 200 -6.71 29.01 -15.86
N GLU A 201 -5.58 29.70 -15.99
CA GLU A 201 -5.40 31.08 -15.52
C GLU A 201 -6.26 32.08 -16.32
N GLU A 202 -6.35 31.94 -17.65
CA GLU A 202 -7.30 32.71 -18.47
C GLU A 202 -8.75 32.50 -18.04
N LEU A 203 -9.17 31.25 -17.81
CA LEU A 203 -10.52 30.91 -17.37
C LEU A 203 -10.82 31.37 -15.93
N ILE A 204 -9.83 31.34 -15.03
CA ILE A 204 -9.93 31.89 -13.67
C ILE A 204 -10.19 33.39 -13.75
N ASN A 205 -9.46 34.12 -14.60
CA ASN A 205 -9.64 35.56 -14.81
C ASN A 205 -11.05 35.89 -15.35
N GLU A 206 -11.63 35.05 -16.21
CA GLU A 206 -13.04 35.19 -16.61
C GLU A 206 -14.01 34.89 -15.44
N TYR A 207 -13.73 33.88 -14.61
CA TYR A 207 -14.59 33.50 -13.48
C TYR A 207 -14.68 34.57 -12.40
N ILE A 208 -13.55 35.14 -11.98
CA ILE A 208 -13.49 36.19 -10.94
C ILE A 208 -14.13 37.51 -11.38
N SER A 209 -14.38 37.70 -12.68
CA SER A 209 -15.13 38.85 -13.20
C SER A 209 -16.64 38.77 -12.94
N LEU A 210 -17.13 37.60 -12.50
CA LEU A 210 -18.52 37.38 -12.09
C LEU A 210 -18.69 37.63 -10.57
N PRO A 211 -19.86 38.07 -10.09
CA PRO A 211 -20.07 38.32 -8.66
C PRO A 211 -19.85 37.05 -7.82
N LEU A 212 -18.87 37.07 -6.90
CA LEU A 212 -18.47 35.93 -6.08
C LEU A 212 -19.26 35.84 -4.76
N SER A 213 -19.41 34.62 -4.22
CA SER A 213 -19.83 34.39 -2.84
C SER A 213 -18.68 34.62 -1.85
N ASN A 214 -18.98 34.71 -0.55
CA ASN A 214 -17.94 34.83 0.48
C ASN A 214 -16.96 33.63 0.45
N ASP A 215 -17.48 32.41 0.26
CA ASP A 215 -16.66 31.19 0.17
C ASP A 215 -15.78 31.19 -1.09
N GLU A 216 -16.27 31.71 -2.21
CA GLU A 216 -15.47 31.88 -3.43
C GLU A 216 -14.39 32.96 -3.23
N TYR A 217 -14.71 34.10 -2.58
CA TYR A 217 -13.70 35.09 -2.23
C TYR A 217 -12.63 34.52 -1.28
N TRP A 218 -13.02 33.61 -0.38
CA TRP A 218 -12.09 32.88 0.47
C TRP A 218 -11.14 32.00 -0.36
N GLU A 219 -11.66 31.12 -1.22
CA GLU A 219 -10.88 30.26 -2.15
C GLU A 219 -9.86 31.08 -2.98
N TYR A 220 -10.22 32.28 -3.44
CA TYR A 220 -9.31 33.12 -4.24
C TYR A 220 -8.25 33.89 -3.43
N SER A 221 -8.39 34.00 -2.11
CA SER A 221 -7.37 34.67 -1.29
C SER A 221 -6.04 33.92 -1.28
N GLU A 222 -6.11 32.59 -1.22
CA GLU A 222 -4.95 31.69 -1.34
C GLU A 222 -4.20 31.93 -2.66
N TYR A 223 -4.93 32.03 -3.77
CA TYR A 223 -4.36 32.23 -5.10
C TYR A 223 -3.51 33.51 -5.21
N TYR A 224 -4.04 34.63 -4.71
CA TYR A 224 -3.32 35.91 -4.75
C TYR A 224 -2.11 35.93 -3.80
N LEU A 225 -2.23 35.33 -2.61
CA LEU A 225 -1.10 35.25 -1.67
C LEU A 225 0.02 34.35 -2.22
N LEU A 226 -0.30 33.23 -2.87
CA LEU A 226 0.67 32.35 -3.54
C LEU A 226 1.39 32.99 -4.74
N LYS A 227 0.80 34.02 -5.36
CA LYS A 227 1.41 34.82 -6.45
C LYS A 227 2.21 36.03 -5.93
N ASP A 228 2.42 36.16 -4.62
CA ASP A 228 3.05 37.33 -3.94
C ASP A 228 2.24 38.64 -4.12
N GLU A 229 0.96 38.55 -4.52
CA GLU A 229 0.04 39.69 -4.64
C GLU A 229 -0.64 40.02 -3.30
N ILE A 230 0.18 40.23 -2.27
CA ILE A 230 -0.22 40.36 -0.86
C ILE A 230 -1.43 41.31 -0.64
N PRO A 231 -1.53 42.51 -1.27
CA PRO A 231 -2.68 43.38 -1.08
C PRO A 231 -4.02 42.78 -1.54
N LYS A 232 -4.08 42.10 -2.70
CA LYS A 232 -5.32 41.46 -3.19
C LYS A 232 -5.68 40.23 -2.37
N GLY A 233 -4.66 39.48 -1.94
CA GLY A 233 -4.80 38.36 -1.01
C GLY A 233 -5.42 38.78 0.32
N MET A 234 -4.85 39.80 0.98
CA MET A 234 -5.41 40.35 2.23
C MET A 234 -6.76 41.07 2.02
N GLU A 235 -7.06 41.57 0.82
CA GLU A 235 -8.40 42.09 0.51
C GLU A 235 -9.47 41.00 0.58
N THR A 236 -9.16 39.82 0.03
CA THR A 236 -10.07 38.67 -0.11
C THR A 236 -10.08 37.77 1.14
N PHE A 237 -8.97 37.65 1.87
CA PHE A 237 -8.82 36.93 3.16
C PHE A 237 -9.80 37.41 4.27
N LYS A 238 -10.44 38.58 4.11
CA LYS A 238 -11.49 39.08 5.03
C LYS A 238 -12.77 38.24 5.03
N TYR A 239 -13.01 37.46 3.97
CA TYR A 239 -14.21 36.63 3.81
C TYR A 239 -14.05 35.21 4.38
N ARG A 240 -12.90 34.89 4.99
CA ARG A 240 -12.63 33.59 5.60
C ARG A 240 -13.66 33.22 6.69
N PRO A 241 -13.90 31.92 6.94
CA PRO A 241 -14.66 31.48 8.10
C PRO A 241 -13.93 31.90 9.39
N LYS A 242 -14.59 32.71 10.22
CA LYS A 242 -14.08 33.11 11.55
C LYS A 242 -14.77 32.30 12.65
N LYS A 243 -14.09 32.12 13.78
CA LYS A 243 -14.67 31.46 14.97
C LYS A 243 -15.78 32.33 15.56
N ASP A 244 -16.93 31.72 15.87
CA ASP A 244 -18.09 32.44 16.41
C ASP A 244 -17.98 32.60 17.93
N PHE A 245 -17.79 33.85 18.38
CA PHE A 245 -17.77 34.21 19.79
C PHE A 245 -19.06 34.98 20.13
N LYS A 246 -19.86 34.50 21.08
CA LYS A 246 -21.17 35.08 21.42
C LYS A 246 -21.14 36.58 21.77
N ILE A 247 -20.02 37.07 22.31
CA ILE A 247 -19.83 38.45 22.75
C ILE A 247 -19.69 39.46 21.59
N LEU A 248 -19.47 39.00 20.36
CA LEU A 248 -19.19 39.87 19.20
C LEU A 248 -20.37 40.75 18.78
N THR A 249 -21.60 40.35 19.14
CA THR A 249 -22.83 41.07 18.78
C THR A 249 -22.98 42.43 19.46
N GLU A 250 -22.27 42.68 20.57
CA GLU A 250 -22.36 43.92 21.36
C GLU A 250 -21.07 44.77 21.35
N LYS A 251 -20.00 44.28 20.72
CA LYS A 251 -18.68 44.93 20.72
C LYS A 251 -18.30 45.43 19.32
N LYS A 252 -17.49 46.49 19.26
CA LYS A 252 -17.05 47.07 17.98
C LYS A 252 -15.76 46.40 17.50
N GLU A 253 -15.68 46.08 16.21
CA GLU A 253 -14.43 45.63 15.60
C GLU A 253 -13.41 46.78 15.51
N TRP A 254 -12.16 46.50 15.89
CA TRP A 254 -11.04 47.42 15.84
C TRP A 254 -10.57 47.66 14.41
N MET A 255 -10.18 48.90 14.12
CA MET A 255 -9.84 49.36 12.76
C MET A 255 -8.37 49.74 12.57
N GLY A 256 -7.52 49.52 13.58
CA GLY A 256 -6.08 49.82 13.54
C GLY A 256 -5.64 51.04 14.39
N GLU A 257 -6.57 51.93 14.71
CA GLU A 257 -6.30 53.14 15.51
C GLU A 257 -6.36 52.85 17.03
N PRO A 258 -5.43 53.39 17.85
CA PRO A 258 -5.48 53.25 19.31
C PRO A 258 -6.74 53.86 19.93
N PHE A 259 -7.28 53.22 20.97
CA PHE A 259 -8.38 53.73 21.78
C PHE A 259 -8.16 53.46 23.28
N GLY A 260 -8.78 54.28 24.13
CA GLY A 260 -8.57 54.28 25.59
C GLY A 260 -9.19 53.10 26.37
N GLY A 261 -9.28 51.91 25.79
CA GLY A 261 -9.83 50.70 26.42
C GLY A 261 -9.11 49.44 25.96
N THR A 262 -9.49 48.28 26.52
CA THR A 262 -8.84 47.00 26.20
C THR A 262 -9.29 46.47 24.83
N LEU A 263 -8.31 46.17 23.96
CA LEU A 263 -8.51 45.42 22.71
C LEU A 263 -8.46 43.90 22.98
N ALA A 264 -9.50 43.17 22.59
CA ALA A 264 -9.43 41.70 22.53
C ALA A 264 -8.85 41.26 21.18
N ILE A 265 -7.79 40.47 21.19
CA ILE A 265 -7.29 39.78 20.00
C ILE A 265 -7.75 38.34 20.09
N LEU A 266 -8.54 37.92 19.13
CA LEU A 266 -9.21 36.62 19.13
C LEU A 266 -8.43 35.64 18.26
N SER A 267 -8.28 34.41 18.76
CA SER A 267 -7.87 33.24 17.99
C SER A 267 -8.83 33.02 16.82
N GLU A 268 -8.27 32.56 15.71
CA GLU A 268 -8.99 32.14 14.51
C GLU A 268 -9.65 30.76 14.74
N LYS A 269 -10.04 30.10 13.65
CA LYS A 269 -10.58 28.74 13.72
C LYS A 269 -9.46 27.69 13.87
N GLU A 270 -8.31 27.93 13.24
CA GLU A 270 -7.24 26.94 13.07
C GLU A 270 -5.92 27.44 13.71
N ILE A 271 -5.34 26.66 14.64
CA ILE A 271 -4.16 27.02 15.46
C ILE A 271 -2.96 27.51 14.62
N ALA A 272 -2.79 27.00 13.40
CA ALA A 272 -1.72 27.41 12.49
C ALA A 272 -1.83 28.89 12.05
N GLN A 273 -3.06 29.40 11.87
CA GLN A 273 -3.32 30.82 11.60
C GLN A 273 -2.80 31.66 12.77
N ASP A 274 -3.17 31.29 14.00
CA ASP A 274 -2.79 32.02 15.21
C ASP A 274 -1.27 32.10 15.38
N ILE A 275 -0.57 30.97 15.23
CA ILE A 275 0.90 30.90 15.30
C ILE A 275 1.58 31.78 14.23
N PHE A 276 1.00 31.90 13.03
CA PHE A 276 1.57 32.75 11.99
C PHE A 276 1.42 34.23 12.30
N PHE A 277 0.19 34.64 12.61
CA PHE A 277 -0.16 36.05 12.78
C PHE A 277 0.33 36.61 14.12
N ALA A 278 0.69 35.73 15.07
CA ALA A 278 1.42 36.07 16.29
C ALA A 278 2.63 37.01 16.08
N ARG A 279 3.36 36.87 14.96
CA ARG A 279 4.50 37.75 14.64
C ARG A 279 4.14 39.24 14.60
N PHE A 280 2.88 39.54 14.28
CA PHE A 280 2.40 40.90 14.07
C PHE A 280 1.82 41.55 15.34
N LEU A 281 1.73 40.80 16.45
CA LEU A 281 1.26 41.31 17.74
C LEU A 281 2.10 42.50 18.22
N LYS A 282 3.41 42.46 17.98
CA LYS A 282 4.35 43.54 18.32
C LYS A 282 4.20 44.82 17.47
N ASN A 283 3.50 44.75 16.34
CA ASN A 283 3.25 45.90 15.48
C ASN A 283 2.02 46.70 15.94
N ILE A 284 1.24 46.16 16.90
CA ILE A 284 0.16 46.88 17.57
C ILE A 284 0.77 48.06 18.36
N PRO A 285 0.20 49.28 18.28
CA PRO A 285 0.75 50.45 18.95
C PRO A 285 0.90 50.25 20.47
N SER A 286 2.03 50.67 21.03
CA SER A 286 2.41 50.43 22.43
C SER A 286 1.44 51.00 23.48
N GLU A 287 0.69 52.03 23.09
CA GLU A 287 -0.34 52.72 23.85
C GLU A 287 -1.68 51.97 23.87
N GLN A 288 -1.88 51.00 22.97
CA GLN A 288 -3.08 50.16 22.91
C GLN A 288 -2.93 48.97 23.86
N LYS A 289 -3.62 49.01 25.00
CA LYS A 289 -3.74 47.81 25.86
C LYS A 289 -4.50 46.72 25.10
N PHE A 290 -3.96 45.52 25.04
CA PHE A 290 -4.65 44.36 24.46
C PHE A 290 -4.51 43.09 25.30
N ILE A 291 -5.43 42.15 25.10
CA ILE A 291 -5.46 40.80 25.67
C ILE A 291 -5.58 39.82 24.50
N LEU A 292 -4.77 38.77 24.51
CA LEU A 292 -4.84 37.68 23.53
C LEU A 292 -5.70 36.55 24.09
N ILE A 293 -6.74 36.16 23.34
CA ILE A 293 -7.74 35.17 23.74
C ILE A 293 -7.60 33.97 22.81
N LEU A 294 -7.14 32.84 23.38
CA LEU A 294 -6.75 31.65 22.64
C LEU A 294 -7.51 30.41 23.09
N GLN A 295 -7.44 29.37 22.26
CA GLN A 295 -7.89 28.03 22.63
C GLN A 295 -6.99 27.47 23.73
N ASN A 296 -7.55 26.69 24.65
CA ASN A 296 -6.84 26.19 25.84
C ASN A 296 -5.50 25.48 25.55
N GLU A 297 -5.39 24.87 24.38
CA GLU A 297 -4.24 24.08 23.91
C GLU A 297 -3.05 24.95 23.47
N GLU A 298 -3.29 26.19 23.05
CA GLU A 298 -2.29 27.14 22.54
C GLU A 298 -1.65 27.97 23.67
N ILE A 299 -2.39 28.22 24.74
CA ILE A 299 -2.00 29.07 25.87
C ILE A 299 -0.58 28.76 26.40
N PRO A 300 -0.12 27.49 26.52
CA PRO A 300 1.23 27.20 27.02
C PRO A 300 2.35 27.71 26.12
N ILE A 301 2.23 27.58 24.79
CA ILE A 301 3.30 28.01 23.87
C ILE A 301 3.31 29.53 23.69
N PHE A 302 2.13 30.16 23.63
CA PHE A 302 2.04 31.62 23.56
C PHE A 302 2.53 32.30 24.85
N LYS A 303 2.25 31.75 26.05
CA LYS A 303 2.79 32.30 27.32
C LYS A 303 4.31 32.20 27.47
N ILE A 304 4.95 31.27 26.76
CA ILE A 304 6.42 31.19 26.71
C ILE A 304 7.00 32.17 25.66
N SER A 305 6.27 32.38 24.57
CA SER A 305 6.71 33.17 23.41
C SER A 305 6.48 34.67 23.58
N PHE A 306 5.43 35.04 24.31
CA PHE A 306 4.98 36.42 24.55
C PHE A 306 4.67 36.62 26.05
N PRO A 307 5.65 36.47 26.95
CA PRO A 307 5.45 36.55 28.40
C PRO A 307 4.95 37.91 28.89
N GLU A 308 5.08 38.96 28.08
CA GLU A 308 4.58 40.32 28.31
C GLU A 308 3.10 40.52 27.92
N ILE A 309 2.52 39.63 27.12
CA ILE A 309 1.12 39.74 26.66
C ILE A 309 0.18 39.05 27.65
N GLU A 310 -0.90 39.72 28.03
CA GLU A 310 -1.96 39.09 28.84
C GLU A 310 -2.73 38.07 27.97
N ILE A 311 -2.59 36.78 28.31
CA ILE A 311 -3.21 35.65 27.57
C ILE A 311 -4.28 34.97 28.42
N LYS A 312 -5.50 34.86 27.87
CA LYS A 312 -6.70 34.25 28.49
C LYS A 312 -7.23 33.08 27.67
N SER A 313 -8.04 32.22 28.31
CA SER A 313 -8.84 31.25 27.57
C SER A 313 -10.02 31.94 26.90
N GLU A 314 -10.48 31.39 25.79
CA GLU A 314 -11.80 31.71 25.23
C GLU A 314 -12.96 31.46 26.20
N ASP A 315 -12.81 30.52 27.14
CA ASP A 315 -13.81 30.29 28.21
C ASP A 315 -13.93 31.50 29.16
N ASP A 316 -12.89 32.33 29.27
CA ASP A 316 -12.87 33.50 30.15
C ASP A 316 -13.54 34.74 29.52
N ILE A 317 -13.81 34.75 28.20
CA ILE A 317 -14.09 35.97 27.42
C ILE A 317 -15.31 36.75 27.93
N GLU A 318 -16.35 36.06 28.40
CA GLU A 318 -17.58 36.68 28.92
C GLU A 318 -17.35 37.49 30.21
N ASN A 319 -16.23 37.27 30.90
CA ASN A 319 -15.86 37.94 32.15
C ASN A 319 -14.84 39.08 31.98
N LEU A 320 -14.47 39.44 30.75
CA LEU A 320 -13.43 40.44 30.47
C LEU A 320 -14.01 41.81 30.06
N ASP A 321 -13.48 42.89 30.64
CA ASP A 321 -13.81 44.26 30.24
C ASP A 321 -13.08 44.64 28.94
N ILE A 322 -13.69 44.24 27.82
CA ILE A 322 -13.22 44.48 26.45
C ILE A 322 -14.01 45.63 25.79
N GLY A 323 -13.29 46.57 25.16
CA GLY A 323 -13.89 47.71 24.48
C GLY A 323 -14.07 47.51 22.97
N GLN A 324 -13.07 46.91 22.32
CA GLN A 324 -13.10 46.51 20.90
C GLN A 324 -12.44 45.15 20.73
N TYR A 325 -12.65 44.50 19.58
CA TYR A 325 -12.01 43.22 19.25
C TYR A 325 -11.40 43.22 17.85
N THR A 326 -10.45 42.33 17.59
CA THR A 326 -10.03 41.94 16.24
C THR A 326 -9.65 40.47 16.23
N PHE A 327 -9.68 39.82 15.08
CA PHE A 327 -9.07 38.49 14.95
C PHE A 327 -7.60 38.66 14.59
N ILE A 328 -6.74 37.77 15.10
CA ILE A 328 -5.28 37.92 14.94
C ILE A 328 -4.85 37.97 13.46
N GLY A 329 -5.53 37.25 12.56
CA GLY A 329 -5.31 37.27 11.12
C GLY A 329 -5.76 38.53 10.39
N ASP A 330 -6.51 39.42 11.04
CA ASP A 330 -6.83 40.74 10.48
C ASP A 330 -5.74 41.78 10.77
N ILE A 331 -4.87 41.58 11.77
CA ILE A 331 -3.87 42.56 12.24
C ILE A 331 -3.02 43.15 11.09
N PRO A 332 -2.45 42.36 10.16
CA PRO A 332 -1.61 42.92 9.09
C PRO A 332 -2.39 43.92 8.21
N LYS A 333 -3.67 43.64 7.97
CA LYS A 333 -4.55 44.50 7.19
C LYS A 333 -4.93 45.77 7.95
N LYS A 334 -5.26 45.66 9.24
CA LYS A 334 -5.62 46.80 10.10
C LYS A 334 -4.44 47.79 10.25
N LEU A 335 -3.21 47.28 10.19
CA LEU A 335 -1.98 48.05 10.33
C LEU A 335 -1.25 48.34 8.99
N ASN A 336 -1.86 48.02 7.84
CA ASN A 336 -1.26 48.18 6.50
C ASN A 336 0.14 47.55 6.34
N ILE A 337 0.38 46.42 6.99
CA ILE A 337 1.63 45.64 6.86
C ILE A 337 1.60 44.94 5.50
N ILE A 338 2.57 45.26 4.65
CA ILE A 338 2.71 44.73 3.28
C ILE A 338 3.94 43.85 3.06
N ASP A 339 4.88 43.85 3.99
CA ASP A 339 6.03 42.94 4.00
C ASP A 339 5.88 41.92 5.13
N PHE A 340 5.74 40.65 4.78
CA PHE A 340 5.62 39.54 5.74
C PHE A 340 6.96 38.81 5.94
N LYS A 341 8.01 39.15 5.16
CA LYS A 341 9.27 38.39 5.06
C LYS A 341 10.32 38.84 6.09
N SER A 342 10.16 40.02 6.68
CA SER A 342 11.08 40.59 7.67
C SER A 342 10.84 40.13 9.12
N GLU A 343 9.67 39.57 9.44
CA GLU A 343 9.25 39.31 10.82
C GLU A 343 9.35 37.83 11.23
N LYS A 344 10.09 37.55 12.32
CA LYS A 344 10.26 36.21 12.90
C LYS A 344 8.94 35.64 13.44
N TYR A 345 8.75 34.32 13.30
CA TYR A 345 7.53 33.60 13.64
C TYR A 345 7.26 33.61 15.16
N ILE A 346 8.14 32.99 15.96
CA ILE A 346 8.10 32.91 17.43
C ILE A 346 9.55 32.90 17.97
N GLU A 347 9.83 33.55 19.10
CA GLU A 347 11.11 33.44 19.83
C GLU A 347 10.94 32.68 21.16
N LEU A 348 11.50 31.46 21.26
CA LEU A 348 11.49 30.68 22.50
C LEU A 348 12.78 30.89 23.30
N ASN A 349 12.68 31.53 24.47
CA ASN A 349 13.85 31.74 25.34
C ASN A 349 14.38 30.41 25.90
N THR A 350 15.68 30.15 25.69
CA THR A 350 16.36 28.92 26.13
C THR A 350 16.27 28.70 27.65
N LYS A 351 16.09 29.75 28.47
CA LYS A 351 15.88 29.62 29.93
C LYS A 351 14.53 29.00 30.27
N ASP A 352 13.48 29.32 29.55
CA ASP A 352 12.11 28.87 29.86
C ASP A 352 11.86 27.46 29.35
N VAL A 353 12.45 27.10 28.20
CA VAL A 353 12.62 25.70 27.78
C VAL A 353 13.43 24.91 28.83
N LYS A 354 14.53 25.51 29.34
CA LYS A 354 15.27 25.20 30.59
C LYS A 354 14.37 24.76 31.76
N LYS A 355 13.43 25.64 32.10
CA LYS A 355 12.54 25.57 33.27
C LYS A 355 11.45 24.51 33.07
N PHE A 356 10.78 24.52 31.93
CA PHE A 356 9.75 23.54 31.56
C PHE A 356 10.28 22.11 31.63
N ALA A 357 11.47 21.87 31.08
CA ALA A 357 12.13 20.57 31.12
C ALA A 357 12.50 20.08 32.52
N LYS A 358 12.88 21.01 33.42
CA LYS A 358 13.16 20.68 34.83
C LYS A 358 11.89 20.29 35.59
N THR A 359 10.78 20.96 35.33
CA THR A 359 9.48 20.66 35.96
C THR A 359 8.91 19.33 35.47
N ASN A 360 9.15 18.95 34.20
CA ASN A 360 8.59 17.75 33.57
C ASN A 360 9.57 16.56 33.41
N GLY A 361 10.75 16.62 34.05
CA GLY A 361 11.67 15.46 34.13
C GLY A 361 12.56 15.17 32.91
N CYS A 362 12.73 16.11 31.98
CA CYS A 362 13.51 15.91 30.76
C CYS A 362 15.04 16.04 30.97
N ASN A 363 15.85 15.26 30.22
CA ASN A 363 17.30 15.16 30.43
C ASN A 363 18.08 16.40 29.95
N LYS A 364 18.97 16.92 30.81
CA LYS A 364 19.69 18.20 30.68
C LYS A 364 20.51 18.40 29.39
N LYS A 365 20.98 17.35 28.72
CA LYS A 365 21.80 17.49 27.48
C LYS A 365 21.00 17.77 26.20
N VAL A 366 19.68 17.61 26.22
CA VAL A 366 18.82 17.75 25.02
C VAL A 366 18.51 19.22 24.69
N LEU A 367 18.76 20.14 25.63
CA LEU A 367 18.30 21.55 25.56
C LEU A 367 19.45 22.58 25.55
N SER A 368 20.66 22.10 25.30
CA SER A 368 21.84 22.92 25.01
C SER A 368 22.31 22.80 23.56
N ILE A 369 21.63 21.99 22.73
CA ILE A 369 21.94 21.82 21.31
C ILE A 369 20.87 22.56 20.48
N GLY A 370 20.73 23.84 20.79
CA GLY A 370 19.98 24.81 20.01
C GLY A 370 20.75 26.12 20.04
N PHE A 371 21.24 26.54 18.87
CA PHE A 371 21.79 27.86 18.53
C PHE A 371 23.29 28.21 18.71
N GLU A 372 24.23 27.35 19.17
CA GLU A 372 25.64 27.80 19.37
C GLU A 372 26.77 27.16 18.54
N ASP A 373 26.67 25.94 17.99
CA ASP A 373 27.77 25.32 17.22
C ASP A 373 27.52 25.30 15.69
N TYR A 374 27.76 26.45 15.03
CA TYR A 374 27.83 26.57 13.56
C TYR A 374 29.23 27.01 13.09
N LYS A 375 30.24 26.16 13.33
CA LYS A 375 31.53 26.20 12.63
C LYS A 375 32.04 24.78 12.36
N ASN A 376 32.28 24.48 11.08
CA ASN A 376 32.94 23.29 10.53
C ASN A 376 32.06 22.05 10.26
N ASP A 377 31.32 22.16 9.16
CA ASP A 377 31.43 21.28 7.98
C ASP A 377 30.58 20.00 7.77
N PHE A 378 30.04 19.95 6.55
CA PHE A 378 29.34 18.87 5.84
C PHE A 378 28.06 18.25 6.44
N ASN A 379 26.93 18.78 5.95
CA ASN A 379 25.92 18.09 5.12
C ASN A 379 24.99 16.99 5.68
N SER A 380 23.66 17.17 5.47
CA SER A 380 22.57 16.20 5.70
C SER A 380 21.32 16.53 4.84
N LYS A 381 21.07 15.83 3.73
CA LYS A 381 19.91 16.10 2.84
C LYS A 381 18.61 15.55 3.47
N ASN A 382 17.50 16.26 3.29
CA ASN A 382 16.14 15.91 3.77
C ASN A 382 15.92 15.91 5.30
N LEU A 383 16.00 17.08 5.96
CA LEU A 383 15.55 17.21 7.36
C LEU A 383 14.50 18.30 7.64
N ASP A 384 14.24 19.23 6.71
CA ASP A 384 13.46 20.44 7.03
C ASP A 384 11.95 20.34 6.77
N VAL A 385 11.49 19.37 5.95
CA VAL A 385 10.05 19.11 5.72
C VAL A 385 9.44 18.23 6.85
N TYR A 386 10.27 17.54 7.62
CA TYR A 386 9.83 16.71 8.75
C TYR A 386 9.66 17.50 10.06
N LEU A 387 10.30 18.67 10.17
CA LEU A 387 10.33 19.48 11.39
C LEU A 387 9.05 20.30 11.63
N LEU A 388 8.34 20.73 10.58
CA LEU A 388 7.08 21.49 10.71
C LEU A 388 5.87 20.56 10.94
N SER A 389 5.81 19.43 10.22
CA SER A 389 4.71 18.46 10.28
C SER A 389 4.63 17.62 11.59
N ASN A 390 5.58 17.75 12.52
CA ASN A 390 5.64 16.93 13.75
C ASN A 390 5.75 17.73 15.06
N LEU A 391 5.50 19.04 15.07
CA LEU A 391 5.61 19.86 16.29
C LEU A 391 4.60 19.51 17.40
N SER A 392 3.61 18.65 17.14
CA SER A 392 2.74 18.11 18.20
C SER A 392 3.31 16.84 18.89
N LYS A 393 4.15 16.02 18.22
CA LYS A 393 4.43 14.60 18.57
C LYS A 393 5.78 14.18 17.91
N VAL A 394 6.89 13.75 18.55
CA VAL A 394 7.26 13.35 19.94
C VAL A 394 8.81 13.52 20.09
N PRO A 395 9.43 13.75 21.28
CA PRO A 395 10.90 13.74 21.44
C PRO A 395 11.59 12.42 21.05
N ALA A 396 12.83 12.56 20.53
CA ALA A 396 13.90 11.57 20.34
C ALA A 396 14.20 11.05 18.90
N LYS A 397 15.46 11.33 18.48
CA LYS A 397 16.27 10.69 17.42
C LYS A 397 15.96 10.97 15.94
N PHE A 398 16.43 12.15 15.52
CA PHE A 398 17.16 12.30 14.26
C PHE A 398 18.57 11.70 14.34
N CYS A 399 19.05 11.10 13.24
CA CYS A 399 20.46 10.97 12.84
C CYS A 399 20.55 10.31 11.44
N SER A 400 20.85 11.07 10.37
CA SER A 400 21.88 10.74 9.34
C SER A 400 21.68 11.39 7.95
N LEU A 401 22.57 12.31 7.56
CA LEU A 401 23.32 12.40 6.27
C LEU A 401 22.55 12.61 4.93
N LYS A 402 23.09 13.18 3.83
CA LYS A 402 24.25 14.09 3.52
C LYS A 402 24.01 14.74 2.11
N GLU A 403 24.28 16.05 1.93
CA GLU A 403 24.59 16.82 0.67
C GLU A 403 23.55 17.73 -0.06
N ASN A 404 23.69 19.08 0.07
CA ASN A 404 23.54 20.16 -0.97
C ASN A 404 22.27 20.38 -1.85
N ILE A 405 21.55 21.50 -1.64
CA ILE A 405 20.80 22.32 -2.66
C ILE A 405 20.91 23.82 -2.26
N ASP A 406 20.85 24.73 -3.23
CA ASP A 406 21.04 26.19 -3.16
C ASP A 406 19.97 27.00 -2.35
N ASP A 407 20.44 28.08 -1.72
CA ASP A 407 19.80 28.83 -0.62
C ASP A 407 18.67 29.79 -1.06
N GLU A 408 18.72 30.30 -2.30
CA GLU A 408 17.76 31.31 -2.77
C GLU A 408 16.43 30.67 -3.21
N THR A 409 16.47 29.44 -3.74
CA THR A 409 15.27 28.66 -4.07
C THR A 409 14.56 28.15 -2.82
N VAL A 410 15.33 27.73 -1.80
CA VAL A 410 14.79 27.23 -0.51
C VAL A 410 14.01 28.32 0.24
N LYS A 411 14.51 29.57 0.27
CA LYS A 411 13.77 30.71 0.84
C LYS A 411 12.43 31.00 0.14
N LYS A 412 12.32 30.70 -1.16
CA LYS A 412 11.09 30.94 -1.92
C LYS A 412 10.02 29.89 -1.61
N GLU A 413 10.40 28.62 -1.55
CA GLU A 413 9.46 27.53 -1.23
C GLU A 413 9.12 27.42 0.26
N ILE A 414 10.00 27.81 1.20
CA ILE A 414 9.66 27.88 2.63
C ILE A 414 8.58 28.94 2.91
N ASN A 415 8.65 30.13 2.29
CA ASN A 415 7.59 31.14 2.44
C ASN A 415 6.23 30.67 1.88
N LYS A 416 6.28 29.89 0.80
CA LYS A 416 5.12 29.32 0.11
C LYS A 416 4.46 28.19 0.92
N ALA A 417 5.27 27.28 1.46
CA ALA A 417 4.82 26.19 2.33
C ALA A 417 4.28 26.70 3.66
N ALA A 418 4.94 27.69 4.27
CA ALA A 418 4.43 28.35 5.47
C ALA A 418 3.06 28.98 5.20
N MET A 419 2.89 29.77 4.13
CA MET A 419 1.59 30.35 3.79
C MET A 419 0.46 29.31 3.62
N LEU A 420 0.76 28.11 3.10
CA LEU A 420 -0.24 27.06 2.86
C LEU A 420 -0.82 26.42 4.14
N GLU A 421 -0.01 26.15 5.18
CA GLU A 421 -0.53 25.64 6.47
C GLU A 421 -1.35 26.69 7.23
N ILE A 422 -1.15 27.96 6.90
CA ILE A 422 -1.49 29.12 7.71
C ILE A 422 -2.79 29.78 7.28
N MET A 423 -3.40 29.34 6.19
CA MET A 423 -4.72 29.82 5.76
C MET A 423 -5.86 29.03 6.39
N GLY A 424 -5.57 27.94 7.11
CA GLY A 424 -6.56 27.14 7.81
C GLY A 424 -7.22 26.15 6.85
N GLY A 425 -6.96 24.87 7.07
CA GLY A 425 -7.26 23.84 6.10
C GLY A 425 -8.74 23.78 5.73
N ASN A 426 -9.03 23.76 4.43
CA ASN A 426 -10.12 22.92 3.95
C ASN A 426 -9.66 21.46 4.11
N PRO A 427 -10.22 20.67 5.05
CA PRO A 427 -9.68 19.34 5.34
C PRO A 427 -9.82 18.39 4.15
N GLU A 428 -10.77 18.63 3.23
CA GLU A 428 -10.92 17.86 1.98
C GLU A 428 -9.65 17.88 1.10
N TYR A 429 -8.76 18.86 1.25
CA TYR A 429 -7.53 18.97 0.46
C TYR A 429 -6.25 18.48 1.15
N ILE A 430 -6.28 18.17 2.45
CA ILE A 430 -5.09 17.69 3.19
C ILE A 430 -5.36 16.41 4.02
N GLU A 431 -6.57 16.22 4.58
CA GLU A 431 -6.92 15.01 5.35
C GLU A 431 -7.27 13.78 4.48
N ASN A 432 -7.32 13.92 3.15
CA ASN A 432 -7.33 12.79 2.22
C ASN A 432 -5.99 12.00 2.22
N TYR A 433 -5.04 12.33 3.11
CA TYR A 433 -3.88 11.51 3.45
C TYR A 433 -3.81 11.15 4.96
N GLU A 434 -4.05 9.86 5.24
CA GLU A 434 -3.63 9.09 6.44
C GLU A 434 -4.42 9.15 7.78
N MET A 435 -5.60 8.50 7.76
CA MET A 435 -5.91 7.29 8.58
C MET A 435 -6.36 7.42 10.07
N LYS A 436 -7.52 6.80 10.40
CA LYS A 436 -7.78 5.75 11.45
C LYS A 436 -9.22 5.82 12.03
N PHE A 437 -9.89 4.80 12.59
CA PHE A 437 -9.81 3.32 12.71
C PHE A 437 -10.77 2.94 13.86
N TYR A 438 -11.60 1.90 13.77
CA TYR A 438 -11.95 1.05 14.92
C TYR A 438 -12.51 -0.31 14.46
N VAL A 439 -12.09 -1.38 15.11
CA VAL A 439 -12.55 -2.77 14.89
C VAL A 439 -12.60 -3.48 16.23
N GLU A 440 -13.75 -4.05 16.57
CA GLU A 440 -14.02 -5.20 17.45
C GLU A 440 -15.56 -5.40 17.33
N ASN A 441 -16.15 -6.57 17.06
CA ASN A 441 -15.79 -7.93 17.46
C ASN A 441 -16.08 -9.00 16.37
N TYR A 442 -15.72 -10.26 16.63
CA TYR A 442 -15.72 -11.35 15.66
C TYR A 442 -17.10 -11.95 15.28
N GLY A 443 -17.24 -12.30 13.98
CA GLY A 443 -17.62 -13.69 13.60
C GLY A 443 -19.00 -13.98 13.00
N LYS A 444 -19.12 -13.92 11.65
CA LYS A 444 -19.60 -15.02 10.74
C LYS A 444 -19.99 -14.50 9.33
N ASN A 445 -19.83 -15.39 8.34
CA ASN A 445 -20.45 -15.43 7.00
C ASN A 445 -20.20 -14.32 5.95
N ILE A 446 -19.12 -14.53 5.19
CA ILE A 446 -19.00 -14.53 3.70
C ILE A 446 -19.52 -13.34 2.86
N HIS A 447 -20.73 -12.81 3.05
CA HIS A 447 -21.16 -11.59 2.32
C HIS A 447 -20.31 -10.36 2.69
N ASN A 448 -19.87 -10.33 3.95
CA ASN A 448 -19.04 -9.30 4.60
C ASN A 448 -17.63 -9.10 3.98
N LEU A 449 -17.26 -9.84 2.92
CA LEU A 449 -16.00 -9.68 2.19
C LEU A 449 -16.16 -8.84 0.90
N TYR A 450 -17.35 -8.80 0.32
CA TYR A 450 -17.63 -8.02 -0.89
C TYR A 450 -17.62 -6.52 -0.57
N ASP A 451 -18.34 -6.13 0.49
CA ASP A 451 -18.42 -4.74 0.96
C ASP A 451 -17.10 -4.28 1.59
N LYS A 452 -16.30 -5.19 2.17
CA LYS A 452 -14.96 -4.85 2.67
C LYS A 452 -13.91 -4.65 1.57
N ALA A 453 -14.10 -5.21 0.38
CA ALA A 453 -13.26 -4.89 -0.77
C ALA A 453 -13.57 -3.50 -1.34
N LEU A 454 -14.79 -2.99 -1.14
CA LEU A 454 -15.21 -1.62 -1.47
C LEU A 454 -14.88 -0.61 -0.36
N ALA A 455 -15.01 -0.98 0.91
CA ALA A 455 -14.74 -0.11 2.06
C ALA A 455 -13.24 0.09 2.37
N ILE A 456 -12.33 -0.64 1.72
CA ILE A 456 -10.90 -0.32 1.71
C ILE A 456 -10.67 0.64 0.54
N SER A 457 -10.65 1.93 0.85
CA SER A 457 -10.42 3.03 -0.10
C SER A 457 -9.20 2.79 -1.01
N ASN A 458 -9.38 3.08 -2.30
CA ASN A 458 -8.42 2.96 -3.42
C ASN A 458 -8.30 1.54 -4.03
N VAL A 459 -9.28 1.20 -4.86
CA VAL A 459 -9.17 0.21 -5.95
C VAL A 459 -8.96 0.98 -7.25
N ASP A 460 -7.81 0.80 -7.90
CA ASP A 460 -7.43 1.65 -9.05
C ASP A 460 -7.87 1.10 -10.40
N VAL A 461 -8.01 -0.22 -10.54
CA VAL A 461 -8.42 -0.88 -11.79
C VAL A 461 -9.35 -2.07 -11.50
N VAL A 462 -10.49 -2.10 -12.21
CA VAL A 462 -11.39 -3.27 -12.31
C VAL A 462 -11.50 -3.65 -13.78
N ILE A 463 -11.25 -4.92 -14.11
CA ILE A 463 -11.34 -5.44 -15.48
C ILE A 463 -12.40 -6.55 -15.53
N SER A 464 -13.47 -6.31 -16.30
CA SER A 464 -14.54 -7.27 -16.54
C SER A 464 -14.37 -8.01 -17.86
N GLY A 465 -14.29 -9.34 -17.78
CA GLY A 465 -14.33 -10.25 -18.93
C GLY A 465 -15.74 -10.78 -19.17
N ASN A 466 -16.18 -10.88 -20.42
CA ASN A 466 -17.55 -11.30 -20.80
C ASN A 466 -17.85 -12.80 -20.64
N ASN A 467 -17.06 -13.55 -19.87
CA ASN A 467 -17.36 -14.93 -19.47
C ASN A 467 -17.27 -15.06 -17.95
N LEU A 468 -18.29 -15.70 -17.37
CA LEU A 468 -18.66 -15.74 -15.94
C LEU A 468 -17.66 -16.44 -14.99
N THR A 469 -16.40 -16.62 -15.39
CA THR A 469 -15.38 -17.39 -14.66
C THR A 469 -14.09 -16.63 -14.32
N SER A 470 -13.83 -15.43 -14.87
CA SER A 470 -12.63 -14.65 -14.53
C SER A 470 -12.86 -13.13 -14.51
N MET A 471 -12.95 -12.55 -13.29
CA MET A 471 -12.93 -11.12 -13.02
C MET A 471 -11.72 -10.77 -12.15
N LEU A 472 -11.15 -9.58 -12.34
CA LEU A 472 -10.03 -9.10 -11.54
C LEU A 472 -10.17 -7.65 -11.08
N ALA A 473 -9.76 -7.40 -9.85
CA ALA A 473 -9.50 -6.07 -9.33
C ALA A 473 -8.08 -5.99 -8.74
N ILE A 474 -7.46 -4.81 -8.83
CA ILE A 474 -6.16 -4.49 -8.24
C ILE A 474 -6.31 -3.25 -7.35
N SER A 475 -5.82 -3.34 -6.11
CA SER A 475 -5.79 -2.22 -5.15
C SER A 475 -4.37 -2.03 -4.61
N MET A 476 -3.97 -0.77 -4.42
CA MET A 476 -2.69 -0.39 -3.83
C MET A 476 -2.92 0.48 -2.59
N GLY A 477 -2.30 0.10 -1.48
CA GLY A 477 -2.56 0.74 -0.18
C GLY A 477 -1.35 0.75 0.75
N LYS A 478 -1.31 1.73 1.66
CA LYS A 478 -0.35 1.75 2.78
C LYS A 478 -1.00 1.15 4.02
N LYS A 479 -0.32 0.24 4.71
CA LYS A 479 -0.71 -0.22 6.05
C LYS A 479 0.43 0.06 7.03
N THR A 480 0.12 0.67 8.16
CA THR A 480 1.09 0.86 9.24
C THR A 480 0.88 -0.21 10.31
N ILE A 481 1.78 -1.19 10.40
CA ILE A 481 1.78 -2.14 11.51
C ILE A 481 2.55 -1.52 12.68
N THR A 482 1.97 -1.61 13.88
CA THR A 482 2.54 -1.04 15.11
C THR A 482 2.77 -2.18 16.10
N ILE A 483 4.05 -2.53 16.36
CA ILE A 483 4.44 -3.50 17.38
C ILE A 483 5.18 -2.72 18.47
N GLY A 484 4.48 -2.42 19.56
CA GLY A 484 4.96 -1.47 20.57
C GLY A 484 5.23 -0.09 19.95
N HIS A 485 6.36 0.53 20.28
CA HIS A 485 6.72 1.87 19.81
C HIS A 485 7.34 1.93 18.39
N LYS A 486 7.44 0.82 17.65
CA LYS A 486 7.87 0.84 16.25
C LYS A 486 6.67 0.81 15.30
N LYS A 487 6.50 1.87 14.51
CA LYS A 487 5.76 1.84 13.24
C LYS A 487 6.65 1.22 12.15
N LEU A 488 6.13 0.21 11.45
CA LEU A 488 6.64 -0.19 10.13
C LEU A 488 5.58 0.19 9.08
N THR A 489 6.04 0.79 7.97
CA THR A 489 5.20 1.19 6.84
C THR A 489 5.67 0.52 5.55
N PRO A 490 5.19 -0.71 5.27
CA PRO A 490 5.27 -1.26 3.94
C PRO A 490 4.22 -0.63 3.01
N TRP A 491 4.49 -0.63 1.71
CA TRP A 491 3.42 -0.57 0.71
C TRP A 491 2.76 -1.96 0.59
N TYR A 492 1.52 -2.02 0.14
CA TYR A 492 0.76 -3.24 -0.08
C TYR A 492 0.09 -3.20 -1.45
N LEU A 493 0.06 -4.37 -2.07
CA LEU A 493 -0.61 -4.59 -3.34
C LEU A 493 -1.56 -5.78 -3.20
N HIS A 494 -2.83 -5.52 -3.46
CA HIS A 494 -3.93 -6.47 -3.36
C HIS A 494 -4.43 -6.86 -4.74
N VAL A 495 -4.60 -8.16 -4.96
CA VAL A 495 -5.27 -8.69 -6.16
C VAL A 495 -6.38 -9.63 -5.77
N PHE A 496 -7.54 -9.36 -6.35
CA PHE A 496 -8.77 -10.10 -6.15
C PHE A 496 -9.07 -10.93 -7.38
N ASN A 497 -9.11 -12.26 -7.26
CA ASN A 497 -9.79 -13.11 -8.24
C ASN A 497 -11.23 -13.41 -7.78
N ASN A 498 -12.02 -14.05 -8.65
CA ASN A 498 -13.43 -14.38 -8.47
C ASN A 498 -13.82 -15.14 -7.18
N ASN A 499 -12.87 -15.69 -6.41
CA ASN A 499 -13.13 -16.37 -5.14
C ASN A 499 -12.90 -15.49 -3.90
N GLY A 500 -12.61 -14.20 -4.07
CA GLY A 500 -12.46 -13.25 -2.96
C GLY A 500 -11.07 -13.27 -2.30
N GLU A 501 -10.03 -13.59 -3.07
CA GLU A 501 -8.67 -13.66 -2.54
C GLU A 501 -8.10 -12.27 -2.31
N ILE A 502 -7.28 -12.15 -1.27
CA ILE A 502 -6.49 -10.95 -1.02
C ILE A 502 -5.05 -11.38 -0.91
N TYR A 503 -4.26 -11.05 -1.92
CA TYR A 503 -2.80 -11.05 -1.77
C TYR A 503 -2.36 -9.83 -0.98
N ASN A 504 -1.38 -10.02 -0.10
CA ASN A 504 -0.72 -8.95 0.63
C ASN A 504 0.77 -9.08 0.37
N LEU A 505 1.30 -8.24 -0.49
CA LEU A 505 2.74 -8.18 -0.76
C LEU A 505 3.29 -6.91 -0.10
N GLU A 506 4.04 -7.10 0.99
CA GLU A 506 4.67 -6.04 1.77
C GLU A 506 5.97 -5.58 1.11
N PHE A 507 6.10 -4.28 0.83
CA PHE A 507 7.32 -3.68 0.27
C PHE A 507 8.02 -2.78 1.30
N GLU A 508 9.31 -3.02 1.58
CA GLU A 508 10.14 -2.01 2.25
C GLU A 508 10.47 -0.82 1.32
N LYS A 509 10.71 0.36 1.92
CA LYS A 509 10.85 1.64 1.20
C LYS A 509 12.05 1.65 0.25
N GLY A 510 11.82 2.00 -1.02
CA GLY A 510 12.89 2.29 -1.98
C GLY A 510 12.47 2.36 -3.45
N TYR A 511 11.33 1.75 -3.82
CA TYR A 511 10.92 1.61 -5.21
C TYR A 511 10.24 2.86 -5.79
N SER A 512 10.61 3.20 -7.04
CA SER A 512 9.97 4.22 -7.88
C SER A 512 8.69 3.70 -8.56
N TRP A 513 7.84 4.62 -9.05
CA TRP A 513 6.62 4.35 -9.85
C TRP A 513 6.79 3.33 -10.99
N ILE A 514 8.03 3.18 -11.46
CA ILE A 514 8.48 2.33 -12.56
C ILE A 514 8.36 0.85 -12.22
N ASN A 515 8.69 0.51 -10.97
CA ASN A 515 8.55 -0.86 -10.48
C ASN A 515 7.08 -1.17 -10.19
N LEU A 516 6.26 -0.15 -9.92
CA LEU A 516 4.82 -0.26 -9.76
C LEU A 516 4.16 -0.72 -11.07
N ASP A 517 4.48 -0.08 -12.19
CA ASP A 517 4.04 -0.51 -13.52
C ASP A 517 4.44 -1.96 -13.77
N ARG A 518 5.74 -2.31 -13.63
CA ARG A 518 6.24 -3.69 -13.79
C ARG A 518 5.46 -4.68 -12.91
N TYR A 519 5.09 -4.30 -11.69
CA TYR A 519 4.29 -5.12 -10.78
C TYR A 519 2.82 -5.24 -11.20
N VAL A 520 2.21 -4.17 -11.73
CA VAL A 520 0.87 -4.23 -12.31
C VAL A 520 0.89 -5.15 -13.55
N TYR A 521 1.88 -5.04 -14.45
CA TYR A 521 2.07 -6.00 -15.56
C TYR A 521 2.14 -7.45 -15.03
N GLN A 522 2.91 -7.68 -13.97
CA GLN A 522 3.08 -8.99 -13.31
C GLN A 522 1.78 -9.57 -12.71
N LEU A 523 0.90 -8.74 -12.16
CA LEU A 523 -0.39 -9.17 -11.62
C LEU A 523 -1.43 -9.43 -12.71
N LEU A 524 -1.49 -8.55 -13.71
CA LEU A 524 -2.40 -8.71 -14.84
C LEU A 524 -2.10 -10.04 -15.57
N TRP A 525 -0.83 -10.45 -15.67
CA TRP A 525 -0.44 -11.77 -16.20
C TRP A 525 -0.97 -12.96 -15.38
N GLN A 526 -0.90 -12.90 -14.04
CA GLN A 526 -1.24 -14.05 -13.19
C GLN A 526 -2.75 -14.34 -13.07
N TYR A 527 -3.63 -13.39 -13.38
CA TYR A 527 -5.06 -13.53 -13.03
C TYR A 527 -6.08 -12.96 -14.03
N ILE A 528 -5.69 -12.25 -15.09
CA ILE A 528 -6.63 -11.71 -16.09
C ILE A 528 -6.74 -12.60 -17.33
N ASP A 529 -7.92 -12.62 -17.92
CA ASP A 529 -8.13 -13.15 -19.27
C ASP A 529 -7.14 -12.50 -20.25
N ASN A 530 -6.30 -13.34 -20.83
CA ASN A 530 -5.10 -13.09 -21.66
C ASN A 530 -5.30 -11.96 -22.71
N LYS A 531 -6.55 -11.72 -23.12
CA LYS A 531 -6.98 -10.67 -24.05
C LYS A 531 -6.90 -9.24 -23.52
N TYR A 532 -7.19 -8.98 -22.24
CA TYR A 532 -7.23 -7.60 -21.70
C TYR A 532 -5.85 -7.08 -21.36
N PHE A 533 -5.00 -7.93 -20.78
CA PHE A 533 -3.62 -7.57 -20.48
C PHE A 533 -2.87 -7.17 -21.76
N LYS A 534 -3.03 -7.95 -22.83
CA LYS A 534 -2.54 -7.63 -24.18
C LYS A 534 -2.89 -6.20 -24.64
N ASN A 535 -4.14 -5.76 -24.43
CA ASN A 535 -4.58 -4.43 -24.85
C ASN A 535 -3.92 -3.31 -24.02
N PHE A 536 -3.69 -3.53 -22.72
CA PHE A 536 -2.96 -2.58 -21.87
C PHE A 536 -1.50 -2.43 -22.32
N VAL A 537 -0.81 -3.55 -22.64
CA VAL A 537 0.57 -3.51 -23.16
C VAL A 537 0.64 -2.73 -24.49
N LEU A 538 -0.24 -3.05 -25.44
CA LEU A 538 -0.27 -2.43 -26.78
C LEU A 538 -0.63 -0.93 -26.75
N ASN A 539 -1.44 -0.49 -25.79
CA ASN A 539 -1.78 0.94 -25.62
C ASN A 539 -0.61 1.74 -25.04
N ASN A 540 0.15 1.16 -24.11
CA ASN A 540 1.34 1.81 -23.55
C ASN A 540 2.52 1.82 -24.53
N GLU A 541 2.65 0.82 -25.41
CA GLU A 541 3.66 0.81 -26.48
C GLU A 541 3.66 2.12 -27.29
N LYS A 542 2.48 2.53 -27.78
CA LYS A 542 2.31 3.79 -28.53
C LYS A 542 2.55 5.05 -27.70
N ARG A 543 2.27 4.99 -26.38
CA ARG A 543 2.45 6.12 -25.47
C ARG A 543 3.92 6.45 -25.29
N TYR A 544 4.76 5.43 -25.11
CA TYR A 544 6.21 5.62 -24.98
C TYR A 544 6.87 5.95 -26.32
N GLU A 545 6.40 5.38 -27.44
CA GLU A 545 6.85 5.77 -28.79
C GLU A 545 6.63 7.28 -29.04
N ASN A 546 5.41 7.79 -28.81
CA ASN A 546 5.09 9.23 -28.90
C ASN A 546 5.84 10.13 -27.89
N LEU A 547 6.32 9.58 -26.76
CA LEU A 547 7.10 10.31 -25.76
C LEU A 547 8.55 10.46 -26.23
N LEU A 548 9.12 9.38 -26.77
CA LEU A 548 10.50 9.35 -27.27
C LEU A 548 10.66 10.17 -28.55
N GLU A 549 9.64 10.28 -29.41
CA GLU A 549 9.62 11.27 -30.51
C GLU A 549 9.84 12.72 -30.03
N LYS A 550 9.41 13.05 -28.81
CA LYS A 550 9.49 14.40 -28.22
C LYS A 550 10.66 14.57 -27.25
N SER A 551 11.24 13.48 -26.77
CA SER A 551 12.33 13.48 -25.80
C SER A 551 13.19 12.23 -25.97
N PRO A 552 14.01 12.15 -27.05
CA PRO A 552 14.78 10.93 -27.35
C PRO A 552 15.81 10.57 -26.28
N GLU A 553 16.38 11.58 -25.61
CA GLU A 553 17.42 11.42 -24.58
C GLU A 553 16.86 11.05 -23.18
N ASN A 554 15.57 10.74 -23.07
CA ASN A 554 14.96 10.34 -21.80
C ASN A 554 15.24 8.86 -21.51
N ASP A 555 16.39 8.61 -20.86
CA ASP A 555 16.87 7.28 -20.43
C ASP A 555 15.80 6.44 -19.73
N PHE A 556 14.98 7.09 -18.90
CA PHE A 556 13.88 6.45 -18.19
C PHE A 556 12.74 6.01 -19.14
N ALA A 557 12.35 6.85 -20.10
CA ALA A 557 11.35 6.49 -21.10
C ALA A 557 11.86 5.38 -22.04
N LEU A 558 13.15 5.38 -22.40
CA LEU A 558 13.80 4.32 -23.17
C LEU A 558 13.74 2.98 -22.41
N SER A 559 14.18 2.93 -21.15
CA SER A 559 14.10 1.72 -20.32
C SER A 559 12.66 1.19 -20.16
N SER A 560 11.70 2.08 -19.94
CA SER A 560 10.28 1.70 -19.83
C SER A 560 9.73 1.11 -21.13
N TYR A 561 10.11 1.71 -22.27
CA TYR A 561 9.68 1.26 -23.59
C TYR A 561 10.31 -0.09 -23.96
N ALA A 562 11.61 -0.26 -23.72
CA ALA A 562 12.30 -1.55 -23.86
C ALA A 562 11.60 -2.65 -23.05
N GLY A 563 11.18 -2.34 -21.81
CA GLY A 563 10.39 -3.25 -20.98
C GLY A 563 9.11 -3.71 -21.68
N ILE A 564 8.31 -2.78 -22.20
CA ILE A 564 7.07 -3.07 -22.93
C ILE A 564 7.30 -3.89 -24.21
N LEU A 565 8.33 -3.54 -24.98
CA LEU A 565 8.70 -4.25 -26.21
C LEU A 565 9.14 -5.70 -25.94
N SER A 566 9.78 -5.93 -24.78
CA SER A 566 10.20 -7.26 -24.30
C SER A 566 9.09 -8.09 -23.65
N CYS A 567 7.88 -7.54 -23.46
CA CYS A 567 6.77 -8.32 -22.93
C CYS A 567 6.34 -9.42 -23.92
N ASP A 568 5.89 -10.56 -23.38
CA ASP A 568 5.39 -11.73 -24.15
C ASP A 568 4.21 -11.44 -25.11
N TYR A 569 3.60 -10.26 -25.01
CA TYR A 569 2.52 -9.83 -25.89
C TYR A 569 2.99 -9.08 -27.13
N VAL A 570 4.20 -8.51 -27.06
CA VAL A 570 4.79 -7.66 -28.10
C VAL A 570 5.96 -8.38 -28.77
N LYS A 571 6.81 -9.07 -28.00
CA LYS A 571 7.93 -9.91 -28.46
C LYS A 571 8.87 -9.22 -29.47
N LYS A 572 9.04 -7.90 -29.35
CA LYS A 572 9.97 -7.10 -30.17
C LYS A 572 11.32 -7.01 -29.47
N TYR A 573 11.90 -8.17 -29.14
CA TYR A 573 13.08 -8.25 -28.28
C TYR A 573 14.31 -7.54 -28.91
N ASP A 574 14.51 -7.61 -30.23
CA ASP A 574 15.58 -6.88 -30.90
C ASP A 574 15.45 -5.35 -30.74
N LYS A 575 14.25 -4.79 -31.01
CA LYS A 575 13.97 -3.35 -30.78
C LYS A 575 14.08 -2.98 -29.30
N ALA A 576 13.69 -3.89 -28.40
CA ALA A 576 13.85 -3.69 -26.96
C ALA A 576 15.33 -3.62 -26.56
N ARG A 577 16.19 -4.44 -27.18
CA ARG A 577 17.64 -4.48 -26.96
C ARG A 577 18.30 -3.18 -27.43
N GLU A 578 18.03 -2.74 -28.65
CA GLU A 578 18.54 -1.46 -29.18
C GLU A 578 18.22 -0.30 -28.21
N ILE A 579 16.97 -0.22 -27.77
CA ILE A 579 16.47 0.89 -26.94
C ILE A 579 17.02 0.88 -25.51
N ILE A 580 17.31 -0.29 -24.92
CA ILE A 580 17.97 -0.35 -23.60
C ILE A 580 19.50 -0.12 -23.72
N GLU A 581 20.12 -0.46 -24.86
CA GLU A 581 21.50 -0.08 -25.16
C GLU A 581 21.63 1.45 -25.30
N ASP A 582 20.71 2.12 -25.99
CA ASP A 582 20.65 3.59 -26.04
C ASP A 582 20.52 4.21 -24.63
N ALA A 583 19.65 3.65 -23.77
CA ALA A 583 19.51 4.10 -22.39
C ALA A 583 20.80 3.94 -21.57
N LEU A 584 21.59 2.89 -21.84
CA LEU A 584 22.88 2.62 -21.20
C LEU A 584 24.01 3.54 -21.65
N GLU A 585 24.00 4.00 -22.91
CA GLU A 585 24.93 5.04 -23.38
C GLU A 585 24.65 6.40 -22.72
N ILE A 586 23.38 6.74 -22.49
CA ILE A 586 22.98 7.97 -21.77
C ILE A 586 23.30 7.85 -20.27
N ARG A 587 22.88 6.77 -19.60
CA ARG A 587 23.14 6.54 -18.18
C ARG A 587 23.47 5.07 -17.90
N ARG A 588 24.76 4.81 -17.65
CA ARG A 588 25.27 3.53 -17.14
C ARG A 588 24.70 3.24 -15.74
N SER A 589 23.64 2.44 -15.68
CA SER A 589 22.97 2.01 -14.46
C SER A 589 22.98 0.49 -14.34
N GLU A 590 22.92 -0.02 -13.11
CA GLU A 590 22.87 -1.47 -12.85
C GLU A 590 21.51 -2.04 -13.29
N GLU A 591 20.45 -1.24 -13.14
CA GLU A 591 19.08 -1.58 -13.49
C GLU A 591 18.90 -1.77 -15.00
N TYR A 592 19.43 -0.85 -15.82
CA TYR A 592 19.33 -0.94 -17.29
C TYR A 592 20.20 -2.06 -17.84
N PHE A 593 21.36 -2.29 -17.24
CA PHE A 593 22.24 -3.39 -17.65
C PHE A 593 21.61 -4.75 -17.29
N SER A 594 20.99 -4.87 -16.12
CA SER A 594 20.21 -6.06 -15.76
C SER A 594 19.00 -6.28 -16.68
N GLN A 595 18.36 -5.19 -17.13
CA GLN A 595 17.28 -5.23 -18.11
C GLN A 595 17.78 -5.67 -19.49
N LEU A 596 18.93 -5.19 -19.95
CA LEU A 596 19.58 -5.64 -21.20
C LEU A 596 19.85 -7.14 -21.18
N LEU A 597 20.47 -7.67 -20.11
CA LEU A 597 20.68 -9.11 -19.96
C LEU A 597 19.34 -9.89 -20.05
N SER A 598 18.31 -9.45 -19.33
CA SER A 598 16.97 -10.07 -19.36
C SER A 598 16.27 -9.99 -20.72
N ILE A 599 16.59 -9.01 -21.56
CA ILE A 599 16.07 -8.92 -22.94
C ILE A 599 16.86 -9.88 -23.85
N MET A 600 18.18 -9.92 -23.71
CA MET A 600 19.06 -10.84 -24.44
C MET A 600 18.74 -12.32 -24.14
N GLU A 601 18.30 -12.64 -22.91
CA GLU A 601 17.78 -13.97 -22.51
C GLU A 601 16.62 -14.47 -23.41
N ASN A 602 15.91 -13.57 -24.08
CA ASN A 602 14.77 -13.89 -24.95
C ASN A 602 15.08 -13.84 -26.45
N ILE A 603 16.25 -13.32 -26.83
CA ILE A 603 16.71 -13.24 -28.23
C ILE A 603 17.53 -14.47 -28.58
N TYR A 604 18.46 -14.83 -27.70
CA TYR A 604 19.54 -15.75 -27.99
C TYR A 604 19.32 -17.14 -27.41
N ASP A 605 19.77 -18.17 -28.14
CA ASP A 605 19.97 -19.47 -27.52
C ASP A 605 21.10 -19.41 -26.48
N LYS A 606 21.26 -20.47 -25.69
CA LYS A 606 22.23 -20.52 -24.60
C LYS A 606 23.66 -20.13 -25.04
N ASP A 607 24.12 -20.66 -26.17
CA ASP A 607 25.53 -20.58 -26.55
C ASP A 607 25.81 -19.21 -27.20
N GLU A 608 24.88 -18.69 -28.01
CA GLU A 608 24.94 -17.32 -28.51
C GLU A 608 24.75 -16.27 -27.39
N TYR A 609 23.85 -16.52 -26.42
CA TYR A 609 23.66 -15.67 -25.24
C TYR A 609 24.96 -15.54 -24.46
N SER A 610 25.68 -16.66 -24.27
CA SER A 610 26.99 -16.68 -23.64
C SER A 610 27.96 -15.72 -24.35
N GLU A 611 28.16 -15.86 -25.67
CA GLU A 611 29.08 -15.00 -26.43
C GLU A 611 28.66 -13.52 -26.40
N LYS A 612 27.37 -13.24 -26.63
CA LYS A 612 26.83 -11.87 -26.66
C LYS A 612 26.90 -11.17 -25.31
N VAL A 613 26.68 -11.91 -24.23
CA VAL A 613 26.88 -11.39 -22.87
C VAL A 613 28.34 -11.01 -22.67
N GLU A 614 29.31 -11.81 -23.11
CA GLU A 614 30.75 -11.51 -22.98
C GLU A 614 31.16 -10.19 -23.69
N GLU A 615 30.63 -9.94 -24.89
CA GLU A 615 30.80 -8.68 -25.63
C GLU A 615 30.27 -7.47 -24.82
N VAL A 616 29.06 -7.61 -24.28
CA VAL A 616 28.41 -6.59 -23.43
C VAL A 616 29.15 -6.42 -22.09
N LEU A 617 29.65 -7.50 -21.50
CA LEU A 617 30.42 -7.47 -20.25
C LEU A 617 31.71 -6.67 -20.41
N GLU A 618 32.48 -6.87 -21.48
CA GLU A 618 33.73 -6.13 -21.71
C GLU A 618 33.45 -4.64 -22.03
N LYS A 619 32.38 -4.35 -22.80
CA LYS A 619 31.95 -2.98 -23.13
C LYS A 619 31.58 -2.15 -21.88
N TYR A 620 30.93 -2.76 -20.89
CA TYR A 620 30.41 -2.05 -19.70
C TYR A 620 31.12 -2.43 -18.38
N LYS A 621 32.28 -3.09 -18.46
CA LYS A 621 33.14 -3.57 -17.34
C LYS A 621 33.50 -2.52 -16.27
N THR A 622 33.37 -1.24 -16.59
CA THR A 622 33.71 -0.09 -15.74
C THR A 622 32.46 0.72 -15.39
N GLY A 623 32.00 0.62 -14.14
CA GLY A 623 30.83 1.36 -13.63
C GLY A 623 30.08 0.59 -12.54
N ASN A 624 28.87 1.04 -12.21
CA ASN A 624 28.04 0.45 -11.15
C ASN A 624 27.48 -0.96 -11.48
N GLY A 625 27.74 -1.52 -12.66
CA GLY A 625 27.16 -2.80 -13.13
C GLY A 625 27.78 -4.09 -12.59
N TYR A 626 28.61 -4.04 -11.53
CA TYR A 626 29.40 -5.19 -11.07
C TYR A 626 28.58 -6.42 -10.68
N MET A 627 27.33 -6.25 -10.22
CA MET A 627 26.44 -7.34 -9.83
C MET A 627 25.95 -8.16 -11.02
N ALA A 628 25.50 -7.49 -12.08
CA ALA A 628 25.06 -8.15 -13.29
C ALA A 628 26.23 -8.77 -14.07
N TYR A 629 27.42 -8.13 -14.02
CA TYR A 629 28.68 -8.75 -14.46
C TYR A 629 28.99 -10.04 -13.66
N ALA A 630 28.82 -10.01 -12.33
CA ALA A 630 28.96 -11.20 -11.49
C ALA A 630 27.97 -12.31 -11.88
N PHE A 631 26.67 -12.00 -12.00
CA PHE A 631 25.66 -12.99 -12.39
C PHE A 631 25.93 -13.62 -13.75
N ALA A 632 26.41 -12.85 -14.73
CA ALA A 632 26.80 -13.37 -16.03
C ALA A 632 28.00 -14.34 -15.97
N LEU A 633 29.05 -14.01 -15.22
CA LEU A 633 30.18 -14.90 -14.97
C LEU A 633 29.75 -16.18 -14.24
N LEU A 634 28.88 -16.04 -13.24
CA LEU A 634 28.34 -17.16 -12.47
C LEU A 634 27.48 -18.09 -13.35
N ALA A 635 26.64 -17.54 -14.24
CA ALA A 635 25.83 -18.32 -15.19
C ALA A 635 26.70 -19.10 -16.21
N LYS A 636 27.87 -18.56 -16.57
CA LYS A 636 28.90 -19.27 -17.36
C LYS A 636 29.72 -20.30 -16.55
N ARG A 637 29.44 -20.48 -15.25
CA ARG A 637 30.22 -21.29 -14.31
C ARG A 637 31.67 -20.79 -14.07
N ASN A 638 31.99 -19.54 -14.39
CA ASN A 638 33.22 -18.89 -13.90
C ASN A 638 33.00 -18.45 -12.45
N TYR A 639 32.89 -19.44 -11.55
CA TYR A 639 32.50 -19.22 -10.16
C TYR A 639 33.53 -18.40 -9.39
N THR A 640 34.82 -18.69 -9.57
CA THR A 640 35.92 -17.99 -8.88
C THR A 640 35.90 -16.48 -9.14
N GLU A 641 35.79 -16.07 -10.41
CA GLU A 641 35.74 -14.65 -10.76
C GLU A 641 34.36 -14.05 -10.44
N GLY A 642 33.28 -14.72 -10.83
CA GLY A 642 31.91 -14.25 -10.61
C GLY A 642 31.60 -14.00 -9.13
N LEU A 643 31.97 -14.92 -8.23
CA LEU A 643 31.81 -14.75 -6.78
C LEU A 643 32.67 -13.60 -6.24
N SER A 644 33.87 -13.38 -6.78
CA SER A 644 34.73 -12.25 -6.38
C SER A 644 34.11 -10.88 -6.72
N TYR A 645 33.30 -10.80 -7.79
CA TYR A 645 32.53 -9.60 -8.12
C TYR A 645 31.21 -9.53 -7.33
N TYR A 646 30.52 -10.65 -7.13
CA TYR A 646 29.30 -10.73 -6.29
C TYR A 646 29.58 -10.30 -4.84
N ARG A 647 30.80 -10.55 -4.34
CA ARG A 647 31.27 -10.08 -3.03
C ARG A 647 31.36 -8.55 -2.90
N LYS A 648 31.42 -7.82 -4.01
CA LYS A 648 31.45 -6.34 -4.04
C LYS A 648 30.07 -5.70 -3.85
N ARG A 649 28.99 -6.50 -3.72
CA ARG A 649 27.66 -6.01 -3.36
C ARG A 649 27.68 -5.25 -2.04
N ASN A 650 26.71 -4.37 -1.81
CA ASN A 650 26.57 -3.65 -0.55
C ASN A 650 26.00 -4.57 0.56
N SER A 651 26.83 -5.50 1.03
CA SER A 651 26.52 -6.47 2.07
C SER A 651 26.39 -5.81 3.45
N ILE A 652 25.72 -6.50 4.38
CA ILE A 652 25.56 -6.00 5.76
C ILE A 652 26.89 -5.88 6.52
N THR A 653 27.93 -6.60 6.11
CA THR A 653 29.27 -6.50 6.71
C THR A 653 29.97 -5.18 6.40
N SER A 654 29.62 -4.47 5.32
CA SER A 654 30.14 -3.12 5.04
C SER A 654 29.73 -2.08 6.10
N ARG A 655 28.63 -2.36 6.82
CA ARG A 655 28.06 -1.51 7.87
C ARG A 655 28.60 -1.86 9.26
N LEU A 656 29.34 -2.97 9.38
CA LEU A 656 29.95 -3.41 10.62
C LEU A 656 31.36 -2.86 10.76
N ASN A 657 31.66 -2.25 11.91
CA ASN A 657 33.02 -1.90 12.30
C ASN A 657 33.76 -3.15 12.84
N LYS A 658 33.87 -4.19 12.00
CA LYS A 658 34.43 -5.52 12.29
C LYS A 658 35.31 -5.97 11.11
N LYS A 659 36.28 -6.85 11.35
CA LYS A 659 37.10 -7.41 10.25
C LYS A 659 36.25 -8.39 9.43
N VAL A 660 36.24 -8.24 8.11
CA VAL A 660 35.60 -9.24 7.24
C VAL A 660 36.59 -10.40 7.04
N TRP A 661 36.17 -11.64 7.34
CA TRP A 661 36.96 -12.83 7.04
C TRP A 661 36.99 -13.07 5.53
N THR A 662 38.16 -13.16 4.92
CA THR A 662 38.31 -13.30 3.47
C THR A 662 38.33 -14.76 3.02
N GLY A 663 38.69 -15.68 3.92
CA GLY A 663 39.04 -17.08 3.62
C GLY A 663 40.54 -17.36 3.76
N GLU A 664 41.37 -16.33 3.93
CA GLU A 664 42.84 -16.46 4.07
C GLU A 664 43.32 -16.30 5.52
N GLU A 665 42.54 -15.69 6.42
CA GLU A 665 42.93 -15.54 7.83
C GLU A 665 42.64 -16.80 8.65
N ASP A 666 43.56 -17.13 9.56
CA ASP A 666 43.41 -18.22 10.52
C ASP A 666 42.36 -17.89 11.59
N LEU A 667 41.42 -18.80 11.79
CA LEU A 667 40.33 -18.69 12.75
C LEU A 667 40.51 -19.56 14.00
N SER A 668 41.61 -20.31 14.12
CA SER A 668 41.80 -21.34 15.16
C SER A 668 41.60 -20.84 16.59
N ASP A 669 41.93 -19.57 16.86
CA ASP A 669 41.73 -18.88 18.13
C ASP A 669 40.64 -17.79 18.11
N SER A 670 39.97 -17.59 16.97
CA SER A 670 39.06 -16.48 16.69
C SER A 670 37.58 -16.85 16.83
N THR A 671 36.76 -15.90 17.28
CA THR A 671 35.30 -15.97 17.20
C THR A 671 34.82 -15.30 15.91
N ILE A 672 34.13 -16.06 15.04
CA ILE A 672 33.55 -15.53 13.79
C ILE A 672 32.04 -15.39 13.87
N LEU A 673 31.53 -14.26 13.39
CA LEU A 673 30.11 -13.96 13.24
C LEU A 673 29.66 -14.12 11.78
N VAL A 674 28.88 -15.14 11.50
CA VAL A 674 28.19 -15.34 10.22
C VAL A 674 26.81 -14.68 10.29
N ILE A 675 26.41 -14.00 9.22
CA ILE A 675 25.15 -13.25 9.16
C ILE A 675 24.32 -13.73 7.97
N ALA A 676 23.05 -14.05 8.21
CA ALA A 676 22.12 -14.40 7.15
C ALA A 676 21.81 -13.18 6.26
N ASP A 677 22.14 -13.27 4.98
CA ASP A 677 21.84 -12.31 3.92
C ASP A 677 21.08 -13.00 2.77
N GLU A 678 20.46 -12.22 1.87
CA GLU A 678 19.57 -12.73 0.81
C GLU A 678 18.40 -13.61 1.35
N GLY A 679 17.89 -14.55 0.55
CA GLY A 679 16.67 -15.30 0.79
C GLY A 679 16.83 -16.52 1.69
N LEU A 680 15.70 -17.08 2.14
CA LEU A 680 15.69 -18.29 2.99
C LEU A 680 16.34 -19.49 2.28
N GLY A 681 16.11 -19.63 0.97
CA GLY A 681 16.71 -20.71 0.17
C GLY A 681 18.21 -20.61 0.03
N ASP A 682 18.75 -19.38 -0.06
CA ASP A 682 20.19 -19.13 -0.15
C ASP A 682 20.91 -19.44 1.17
N ASN A 683 20.28 -19.06 2.29
CA ASN A 683 20.80 -19.36 3.62
C ASN A 683 20.80 -20.85 3.90
N ILE A 684 19.81 -21.60 3.40
CA ILE A 684 19.87 -23.07 3.39
C ILE A 684 21.04 -23.49 2.49
N LEU A 685 21.01 -23.16 1.19
CA LEU A 685 21.98 -23.60 0.18
C LEU A 685 23.43 -23.47 0.64
N PHE A 686 23.84 -22.29 1.14
CA PHE A 686 25.21 -22.02 1.57
C PHE A 686 25.44 -22.20 3.08
N GLY A 687 24.39 -22.40 3.87
CA GLY A 687 24.50 -22.81 5.27
C GLY A 687 25.22 -24.14 5.48
N ARG A 688 25.38 -24.97 4.43
CA ARG A 688 26.20 -26.19 4.46
C ARG A 688 27.62 -25.95 4.99
N TYR A 689 28.22 -24.80 4.64
CA TYR A 689 29.58 -24.43 5.05
C TYR A 689 29.74 -24.16 6.56
N LEU A 690 28.66 -24.02 7.33
CA LEU A 690 28.72 -23.79 8.78
C LEU A 690 29.41 -24.96 9.52
N ASN A 691 29.19 -26.20 9.06
CA ASN A 691 29.85 -27.40 9.58
C ASN A 691 31.35 -27.51 9.22
N ASN A 692 31.82 -26.70 8.27
CA ASN A 692 33.26 -26.60 7.97
C ASN A 692 33.87 -25.44 8.76
N LEU A 693 33.13 -24.35 8.91
CA LEU A 693 33.54 -23.21 9.71
C LEU A 693 33.72 -23.57 11.19
N SER A 694 32.84 -24.41 11.77
CA SER A 694 32.97 -24.91 13.15
C SER A 694 34.19 -25.80 13.41
N LYS A 695 34.84 -26.31 12.36
CA LYS A 695 36.07 -27.12 12.46
C LYS A 695 37.35 -26.28 12.39
N ILE A 696 37.27 -25.04 11.89
CA ILE A 696 38.44 -24.16 11.67
C ILE A 696 38.41 -22.91 12.56
N ALA A 697 37.24 -22.52 13.07
CA ALA A 697 37.07 -21.40 13.98
C ALA A 697 36.89 -21.88 15.42
N LYS A 698 37.45 -21.15 16.39
CA LYS A 698 37.28 -21.44 17.83
C LYS A 698 35.81 -21.44 18.24
N HIS A 699 35.07 -20.43 17.79
CA HIS A 699 33.64 -20.26 18.03
C HIS A 699 32.97 -19.66 16.79
N VAL A 700 31.85 -20.24 16.37
CA VAL A 700 31.03 -19.73 15.27
C VAL A 700 29.70 -19.26 15.83
N LYS A 701 29.35 -18.00 15.55
CA LYS A 701 28.03 -17.43 15.84
C LYS A 701 27.30 -17.20 14.52
N TYR A 702 26.03 -17.60 14.43
CA TYR A 702 25.24 -17.44 13.20
C TYR A 702 23.95 -16.68 13.49
N ILE A 703 23.77 -15.49 12.91
CA ILE A 703 22.51 -14.76 12.99
C ILE A 703 21.56 -15.31 11.92
N ALA A 704 20.66 -16.20 12.33
CA ALA A 704 19.65 -16.79 11.47
C ALA A 704 18.47 -15.83 11.18
N ARG A 705 17.82 -16.07 10.04
CA ARG A 705 16.43 -15.64 9.80
C ARG A 705 15.52 -16.41 10.76
N LYS A 706 14.47 -15.75 11.27
CA LYS A 706 13.58 -16.33 12.30
C LYS A 706 12.99 -17.67 11.87
N GLU A 707 12.57 -17.74 10.62
CA GLU A 707 11.93 -18.90 9.98
C GLU A 707 12.83 -20.14 9.95
N LEU A 708 14.15 -19.94 9.99
CA LEU A 708 15.19 -20.97 9.94
C LEU A 708 15.78 -21.32 11.31
N TYR A 709 15.47 -20.56 12.36
CA TYR A 709 16.14 -20.65 13.67
C TYR A 709 16.15 -22.07 14.24
N ASP A 710 14.97 -22.70 14.40
CA ASP A 710 14.86 -24.03 15.01
C ASP A 710 15.49 -25.12 14.14
N LEU A 711 15.34 -25.03 12.82
CA LEU A 711 15.94 -25.96 11.86
C LEU A 711 17.48 -25.89 11.90
N PHE A 712 18.05 -24.69 11.96
CA PHE A 712 19.50 -24.49 12.01
C PHE A 712 20.06 -24.91 13.37
N LYS A 713 19.36 -24.57 14.46
CA LYS A 713 19.73 -24.97 15.83
C LYS A 713 19.75 -26.50 16.00
N TYR A 714 18.85 -27.22 15.33
CA TYR A 714 18.85 -28.68 15.31
C TYR A 714 20.03 -29.26 14.51
N ASN A 715 20.35 -28.67 13.36
CA ASN A 715 21.34 -29.23 12.41
C ASN A 715 22.79 -28.77 12.61
N PHE A 716 23.03 -27.70 13.38
CA PHE A 716 24.37 -27.13 13.62
C PHE A 716 24.64 -26.96 15.12
N PRO A 717 24.74 -28.05 15.90
CA PRO A 717 24.90 -27.98 17.36
C PRO A 717 26.22 -27.34 17.81
N ASP A 718 27.26 -27.38 16.98
CA ASP A 718 28.56 -26.75 17.23
C ASP A 718 28.60 -25.24 16.87
N VAL A 719 27.45 -24.65 16.50
CA VAL A 719 27.31 -23.25 16.10
C VAL A 719 26.32 -22.54 17.01
N GLU A 720 26.70 -21.38 17.55
CA GLU A 720 25.81 -20.53 18.35
C GLU A 720 24.78 -19.86 17.41
N ILE A 721 23.64 -20.51 17.21
CA ILE A 721 22.53 -19.96 16.41
C ILE A 721 21.80 -18.87 17.21
N LEU A 722 21.83 -17.66 16.66
CA LEU A 722 21.17 -16.46 17.17
C LEU A 722 20.00 -16.07 16.26
N THR A 723 19.00 -15.36 16.80
CA THR A 723 17.86 -14.82 16.04
C THR A 723 17.36 -13.52 16.68
N GLU A 724 16.58 -12.73 15.93
CA GLU A 724 15.95 -11.46 16.37
C GLU A 724 16.90 -10.42 17.00
N VAL A 725 18.20 -10.49 16.68
CA VAL A 725 19.23 -9.59 17.22
C VAL A 725 19.05 -8.15 16.71
N LYS A 726 18.78 -7.21 17.62
CA LYS A 726 18.57 -5.79 17.29
C LYS A 726 19.86 -4.99 17.13
N ASP A 727 20.88 -5.30 17.92
CA ASP A 727 22.16 -4.58 17.98
C ASP A 727 23.33 -5.51 17.53
N PHE A 728 23.28 -6.01 16.29
CA PHE A 728 24.24 -7.00 15.76
C PHE A 728 25.70 -6.48 15.78
N GLU A 729 25.92 -5.17 15.67
CA GLU A 729 27.21 -4.50 15.87
C GLU A 729 27.87 -4.78 17.24
N LYS A 730 27.06 -5.05 18.27
CA LYS A 730 27.54 -5.29 19.66
C LYS A 730 27.89 -6.76 19.92
N ILE A 731 27.68 -7.66 18.97
CA ILE A 731 28.10 -9.05 19.15
C ILE A 731 29.63 -9.08 19.21
N ASP A 732 30.14 -9.71 20.26
CA ASP A 732 31.57 -9.91 20.40
C ASP A 732 32.06 -11.01 19.45
N CYS A 733 33.03 -10.65 18.63
CA CYS A 733 33.62 -11.43 17.54
C CYS A 733 34.83 -10.68 16.96
N ASP A 734 35.82 -11.45 16.53
CA ASP A 734 37.06 -10.98 15.90
C ASP A 734 36.85 -10.71 14.39
N TYR A 735 36.04 -11.57 13.76
CA TYR A 735 35.74 -11.55 12.34
C TYR A 735 34.23 -11.65 12.07
N CYS A 736 33.80 -11.17 10.91
CA CYS A 736 32.45 -11.40 10.38
C CYS A 736 32.47 -11.82 8.90
N VAL A 737 31.41 -12.50 8.47
CA VAL A 737 31.16 -12.92 7.09
C VAL A 737 29.65 -13.04 6.87
N THR A 738 29.18 -13.00 5.63
CA THR A 738 27.76 -13.30 5.33
C THR A 738 27.62 -14.70 4.74
N THR A 739 26.41 -15.26 4.78
CA THR A 739 26.16 -16.63 4.31
C THR A 739 26.48 -16.78 2.81
N MET A 740 26.15 -15.77 2.00
CA MET A 740 26.48 -15.74 0.57
C MET A 740 27.97 -15.55 0.25
N ASP A 741 28.78 -15.10 1.21
CA ASP A 741 30.24 -14.96 1.03
C ASP A 741 31.00 -16.26 1.32
N LEU A 742 30.37 -17.24 2.00
CA LEU A 742 31.00 -18.50 2.38
C LEU A 742 31.55 -19.31 1.19
N PRO A 743 30.86 -19.46 0.03
CA PRO A 743 31.42 -20.17 -1.12
C PRO A 743 32.74 -19.55 -1.60
N THR A 744 32.85 -18.21 -1.58
CA THR A 744 34.07 -17.49 -1.95
C THR A 744 35.20 -17.77 -0.95
N CYS A 745 34.89 -17.74 0.36
CA CYS A 745 35.88 -17.99 1.42
C CYS A 745 36.39 -19.44 1.41
N PHE A 746 35.53 -20.41 1.06
CA PHE A 746 35.89 -21.81 0.86
C PHE A 746 36.38 -22.14 -0.57
N LYS A 747 36.63 -21.12 -1.40
CA LYS A 747 37.24 -21.25 -2.74
C LYS A 747 36.45 -22.21 -3.64
N PHE A 748 35.12 -22.04 -3.67
CA PHE A 748 34.22 -22.79 -4.55
C PHE A 748 34.46 -22.47 -6.03
N ASP A 749 34.71 -23.52 -6.83
CA ASP A 749 35.08 -23.41 -8.25
C ASP A 749 34.12 -24.14 -9.21
N GLY A 750 33.06 -24.75 -8.70
CA GLY A 750 32.12 -25.55 -9.48
C GLY A 750 32.54 -27.01 -9.70
N THR A 751 33.62 -27.47 -9.08
CA THR A 751 34.03 -28.89 -9.01
C THR A 751 33.94 -29.45 -7.59
N ASN A 752 34.02 -28.57 -6.57
CA ASN A 752 34.01 -28.89 -5.14
C ASN A 752 32.63 -28.71 -4.46
N TYR A 753 31.57 -29.29 -5.03
CA TYR A 753 30.23 -29.27 -4.41
C TYR A 753 30.19 -30.06 -3.10
N GLU A 754 30.26 -29.36 -1.97
CA GLU A 754 30.20 -29.99 -0.66
C GLU A 754 28.82 -30.57 -0.33
N GLN A 755 28.80 -31.74 0.31
CA GLN A 755 27.60 -32.38 0.88
C GLN A 755 26.40 -32.52 -0.07
N ALA A 756 26.65 -32.80 -1.35
CA ALA A 756 25.62 -32.88 -2.40
C ALA A 756 24.60 -34.04 -2.26
N GLU A 757 24.76 -34.96 -1.31
CA GLU A 757 23.74 -35.98 -0.98
C GLU A 757 22.65 -35.46 -0.01
N GLY A 758 22.86 -34.27 0.55
CA GLY A 758 22.14 -33.74 1.71
C GLY A 758 23.06 -33.56 2.93
N TYR A 759 22.71 -32.62 3.79
CA TYR A 759 23.45 -32.26 5.02
C TYR A 759 22.54 -31.84 6.19
N MET A 760 21.21 -31.88 6.01
CA MET A 760 20.22 -31.62 7.05
C MET A 760 19.39 -32.86 7.34
N THR A 761 18.89 -32.93 8.57
CA THR A 761 18.00 -33.96 9.10
C THR A 761 16.90 -33.32 9.96
N VAL A 762 15.92 -34.14 10.35
CA VAL A 762 14.88 -33.85 11.34
C VAL A 762 14.67 -35.11 12.20
N ASP A 763 13.97 -34.99 13.32
CA ASP A 763 13.63 -36.14 14.16
C ASP A 763 12.64 -37.07 13.43
N ASP A 764 13.05 -38.33 13.21
CA ASP A 764 12.22 -39.37 12.57
C ASP A 764 10.90 -39.59 13.30
N LYS A 765 10.84 -39.36 14.62
CA LYS A 765 9.59 -39.46 15.41
C LYS A 765 8.57 -38.40 14.97
N LEU A 766 9.02 -37.17 14.72
CA LEU A 766 8.15 -36.10 14.20
C LEU A 766 7.65 -36.43 12.79
N VAL A 767 8.49 -37.08 11.97
CA VAL A 767 8.11 -37.53 10.62
C VAL A 767 7.03 -38.61 10.66
N GLU A 768 7.15 -39.62 11.53
CA GLU A 768 6.10 -40.65 11.65
C GLU A 768 4.80 -40.11 12.26
N GLU A 769 4.87 -39.26 13.29
CA GLU A 769 3.69 -38.55 13.84
C GLU A 769 3.01 -37.68 12.78
N PHE A 770 3.77 -37.01 11.91
CA PHE A 770 3.24 -36.22 10.80
C PHE A 770 2.59 -37.09 9.73
N LYS A 771 3.23 -38.21 9.35
CA LYS A 771 2.67 -39.17 8.39
C LYS A 771 1.34 -39.74 8.88
N GLU A 772 1.26 -40.17 10.13
CA GLU A 772 0.03 -40.72 10.72
C GLU A 772 -1.13 -39.73 10.73
N LYS A 773 -0.84 -38.44 10.92
CA LYS A 773 -1.85 -37.39 11.06
C LYS A 773 -2.30 -36.77 9.75
N TYR A 774 -1.43 -36.71 8.74
CA TYR A 774 -1.65 -35.89 7.54
C TYR A 774 -1.44 -36.63 6.20
N VAL A 775 -0.76 -37.77 6.18
CA VAL A 775 -0.33 -38.41 4.92
C VAL A 775 -1.05 -39.74 4.70
N ASN A 776 -1.55 -39.95 3.47
CA ASN A 776 -2.22 -41.18 3.11
C ASN A 776 -1.18 -42.27 2.77
N LYS A 777 -1.12 -43.30 3.61
CA LYS A 777 -0.15 -44.40 3.49
C LYS A 777 -0.40 -45.35 2.30
N GLU A 778 -1.57 -45.25 1.65
CA GLU A 778 -1.96 -46.07 0.48
C GLU A 778 -1.62 -45.40 -0.88
N THR A 779 -1.22 -44.13 -0.88
CA THR A 779 -0.95 -43.35 -2.10
C THR A 779 0.53 -43.00 -2.26
N PHE A 780 0.94 -42.71 -3.50
CA PHE A 780 2.23 -42.07 -3.76
C PHE A 780 2.09 -40.56 -3.52
N ASN A 781 2.75 -40.06 -2.47
CA ASN A 781 2.50 -38.74 -1.90
C ASN A 781 3.51 -37.72 -2.44
N ILE A 782 2.99 -36.67 -3.09
CA ILE A 782 3.82 -35.64 -3.74
C ILE A 782 3.57 -34.29 -3.06
N GLY A 783 4.60 -33.74 -2.41
CA GLY A 783 4.58 -32.37 -1.92
C GLY A 783 4.88 -31.39 -3.05
N ILE A 784 4.06 -30.35 -3.20
CA ILE A 784 4.21 -29.32 -4.24
C ILE A 784 4.46 -27.94 -3.64
N MET A 785 5.48 -27.23 -4.15
CA MET A 785 5.76 -25.82 -3.85
C MET A 785 5.93 -25.06 -5.18
N HIS A 786 4.84 -24.49 -5.67
CA HIS A 786 4.72 -24.06 -7.07
C HIS A 786 5.10 -22.60 -7.33
N ARG A 787 5.38 -21.80 -6.28
CA ARG A 787 5.81 -20.41 -6.41
C ARG A 787 6.66 -19.92 -5.24
N GLY A 788 7.56 -18.98 -5.52
CA GLY A 788 8.28 -18.22 -4.51
C GLY A 788 7.43 -17.11 -3.89
N ILE A 789 7.84 -16.65 -2.70
CA ILE A 789 7.29 -15.43 -2.06
C ILE A 789 7.85 -14.15 -2.74
N SER A 790 9.10 -14.20 -3.21
CA SER A 790 9.70 -13.08 -3.94
C SER A 790 9.10 -12.94 -5.34
N THR A 791 8.64 -11.73 -5.64
CA THR A 791 7.98 -11.33 -6.88
C THR A 791 8.91 -10.75 -7.93
N GLN A 792 10.21 -10.69 -7.64
CA GLN A 792 11.23 -10.20 -8.59
C GLN A 792 11.50 -11.21 -9.72
N MET A 793 11.09 -12.47 -9.55
CA MET A 793 11.17 -13.55 -10.55
C MET A 793 9.84 -14.30 -10.56
N LEU A 794 9.00 -14.06 -11.55
CA LEU A 794 7.67 -14.69 -11.71
C LEU A 794 7.63 -15.73 -12.82
N GLU A 795 8.52 -15.59 -13.80
CA GLU A 795 8.80 -16.54 -14.87
C GLU A 795 9.31 -17.91 -14.38
N ARG A 796 9.64 -18.04 -13.08
CA ARG A 796 9.89 -19.31 -12.37
C ARG A 796 8.66 -19.90 -11.66
N ASN A 797 7.55 -19.17 -11.57
CA ASN A 797 6.34 -19.63 -10.87
C ASN A 797 5.44 -20.41 -11.82
N VAL A 798 4.72 -21.39 -11.27
CA VAL A 798 3.77 -22.25 -11.99
C VAL A 798 2.38 -22.06 -11.38
N LEU A 799 1.33 -22.03 -12.21
CA LEU A 799 -0.04 -21.98 -11.72
C LEU A 799 -0.43 -23.34 -11.13
N LEU A 800 -1.22 -23.34 -10.04
CA LEU A 800 -1.69 -24.58 -9.42
C LEU A 800 -2.45 -25.46 -10.44
N GLN A 801 -3.21 -24.82 -11.33
CA GLN A 801 -3.97 -25.45 -12.41
C GLN A 801 -3.07 -26.25 -13.38
N GLN A 802 -1.87 -25.75 -13.69
CA GLN A 802 -0.90 -26.45 -14.55
C GLN A 802 -0.36 -27.72 -13.89
N LEU A 803 -0.41 -27.84 -12.55
CA LEU A 803 0.02 -29.03 -11.79
C LEU A 803 -1.09 -30.05 -11.52
N LEU A 804 -2.37 -29.67 -11.67
CA LEU A 804 -3.51 -30.59 -11.48
C LEU A 804 -3.47 -31.86 -12.34
N PRO A 805 -2.91 -31.90 -13.57
CA PRO A 805 -2.75 -33.14 -14.35
C PRO A 805 -1.94 -34.25 -13.66
N LEU A 806 -1.21 -33.96 -12.57
CA LEU A 806 -0.56 -34.98 -11.73
C LEU A 806 -1.57 -35.73 -10.82
N THR A 807 -2.69 -35.10 -10.45
CA THR A 807 -3.80 -35.75 -9.69
C THR A 807 -4.55 -36.80 -10.51
N GLU A 808 -4.41 -36.77 -11.84
CA GLU A 808 -4.99 -37.75 -12.76
C GLU A 808 -4.21 -39.08 -12.78
N ILE A 809 -3.00 -39.11 -12.21
CA ILE A 809 -2.23 -40.36 -12.08
C ILE A 809 -2.88 -41.17 -10.96
N GLU A 810 -3.42 -42.34 -11.31
CA GLU A 810 -4.09 -43.22 -10.37
C GLU A 810 -3.25 -43.45 -9.09
N GLY A 811 -3.84 -43.17 -7.92
CA GLY A 811 -3.24 -43.34 -6.59
C GLY A 811 -2.00 -42.48 -6.32
N VAL A 812 -1.89 -41.32 -6.98
CA VAL A 812 -1.09 -40.18 -6.51
C VAL A 812 -1.95 -39.28 -5.65
N GLN A 813 -1.38 -38.76 -4.55
CA GLN A 813 -1.98 -37.70 -3.74
C GLN A 813 -1.05 -36.48 -3.74
N LEU A 814 -1.57 -35.31 -4.11
CA LEU A 814 -0.82 -34.04 -4.05
C LEU A 814 -1.05 -33.34 -2.71
N TYR A 815 0.01 -32.75 -2.17
CA TYR A 815 0.00 -31.95 -0.96
C TYR A 815 0.61 -30.58 -1.24
N SER A 816 -0.12 -29.48 -1.08
CA SER A 816 0.45 -28.14 -1.22
C SER A 816 1.21 -27.75 0.04
N PHE A 817 2.46 -27.34 -0.16
CA PHE A 817 3.37 -26.83 0.85
C PHE A 817 3.39 -25.29 0.86
N GLN A 818 2.56 -24.65 0.03
CA GLN A 818 2.55 -23.21 -0.14
C GLN A 818 2.22 -22.51 1.18
N TYR A 819 3.20 -21.80 1.72
CA TYR A 819 3.14 -21.19 3.04
C TYR A 819 1.95 -20.23 3.17
N LYS A 820 1.07 -20.51 4.14
CA LYS A 820 -0.13 -19.72 4.48
C LYS A 820 -1.10 -19.48 3.32
N GLU A 821 -1.10 -20.36 2.31
CA GLU A 821 -2.09 -20.33 1.23
C GLU A 821 -3.47 -20.80 1.74
N PRO A 822 -4.59 -20.12 1.42
CA PRO A 822 -5.90 -20.46 1.97
C PRO A 822 -6.57 -21.64 1.24
N ASP A 823 -7.36 -22.43 2.00
CA ASP A 823 -7.95 -23.69 1.54
C ASP A 823 -8.80 -23.61 0.27
N TYR A 824 -9.50 -22.50 0.03
CA TYR A 824 -10.48 -22.43 -1.04
C TYR A 824 -9.86 -22.37 -2.45
N ARG A 825 -8.55 -22.16 -2.58
CA ARG A 825 -7.82 -22.37 -3.85
C ARG A 825 -7.82 -23.81 -4.31
N PHE A 826 -7.85 -24.72 -3.35
CA PHE A 826 -7.89 -26.15 -3.55
C PHE A 826 -9.33 -26.68 -3.60
N LYS A 827 -10.33 -25.80 -3.47
CA LYS A 827 -11.75 -26.13 -3.64
C LYS A 827 -11.97 -26.68 -5.05
N ASN A 828 -12.64 -27.84 -5.14
CA ASN A 828 -12.83 -28.61 -6.36
C ASN A 828 -11.53 -29.19 -6.97
N THR A 829 -10.46 -29.32 -6.18
CA THR A 829 -9.24 -30.05 -6.55
C THR A 829 -8.97 -31.19 -5.56
N ASN A 830 -8.22 -32.20 -5.98
CA ASN A 830 -7.77 -33.29 -5.10
C ASN A 830 -6.44 -32.97 -4.39
N VAL A 831 -6.13 -31.69 -4.12
CA VAL A 831 -4.87 -31.26 -3.50
C VAL A 831 -5.10 -30.95 -2.02
N ILE A 832 -4.31 -31.56 -1.13
CA ILE A 832 -4.40 -31.33 0.31
C ILE A 832 -3.50 -30.17 0.72
N ASN A 833 -4.05 -29.13 1.35
CA ASN A 833 -3.29 -27.97 1.80
C ASN A 833 -2.66 -28.19 3.18
N LEU A 834 -1.34 -28.44 3.22
CA LEU A 834 -0.56 -28.54 4.46
C LEU A 834 0.09 -27.19 4.83
N GLY A 835 0.55 -26.44 3.83
CA GLY A 835 1.30 -25.19 4.00
C GLY A 835 0.58 -24.08 4.76
N LYS A 836 -0.75 -24.15 4.89
CA LYS A 836 -1.54 -23.26 5.76
C LYS A 836 -1.17 -23.30 7.25
N ASN A 837 -0.64 -24.45 7.73
CA ASN A 837 -0.37 -24.71 9.14
C ASN A 837 1.13 -24.69 9.49
N PHE A 838 2.02 -24.39 8.54
CA PHE A 838 3.46 -24.30 8.84
C PHE A 838 3.75 -22.99 9.58
N GLU A 839 4.49 -23.07 10.68
CA GLU A 839 4.94 -21.92 11.47
C GLU A 839 6.46 -21.68 11.30
N SER A 840 7.20 -22.73 10.93
CA SER A 840 8.65 -22.75 10.77
C SER A 840 9.11 -23.55 9.54
N PHE A 841 10.39 -23.42 9.16
CA PHE A 841 11.00 -24.34 8.21
C PHE A 841 11.26 -25.74 8.80
N LEU A 842 11.19 -25.92 10.11
CA LEU A 842 11.24 -27.25 10.74
C LEU A 842 9.96 -28.05 10.43
N ASP A 843 8.78 -27.42 10.51
CA ASP A 843 7.50 -28.04 10.09
C ASP A 843 7.55 -28.42 8.61
N THR A 844 8.07 -27.51 7.79
CA THR A 844 8.26 -27.74 6.35
C THR A 844 9.22 -28.93 6.12
N ALA A 845 10.30 -29.05 6.91
CA ALA A 845 11.27 -30.12 6.79
C ALA A 845 10.69 -31.50 7.17
N VAL A 846 9.93 -31.57 8.27
CA VAL A 846 9.20 -32.77 8.69
C VAL A 846 8.18 -33.18 7.62
N ALA A 847 7.42 -32.23 7.07
CA ALA A 847 6.50 -32.49 5.97
C ALA A 847 7.23 -32.99 4.70
N VAL A 848 8.39 -32.40 4.35
CA VAL A 848 9.20 -32.80 3.18
C VAL A 848 9.68 -34.25 3.31
N LYS A 849 10.17 -34.66 4.49
CA LYS A 849 10.55 -36.06 4.78
C LYS A 849 9.36 -37.03 4.85
N SER A 850 8.13 -36.51 4.91
CA SER A 850 6.90 -37.31 4.93
C SER A 850 6.35 -37.62 3.53
N MET A 851 6.93 -37.08 2.46
CA MET A 851 6.51 -37.30 1.07
C MET A 851 7.38 -38.35 0.36
N ASP A 852 6.87 -38.97 -0.70
CA ASP A 852 7.64 -39.85 -1.60
C ASP A 852 8.45 -39.05 -2.65
N LEU A 853 7.95 -37.87 -3.00
CA LEU A 853 8.53 -36.95 -3.99
C LEU A 853 8.18 -35.50 -3.62
N MET A 854 9.13 -34.59 -3.77
CA MET A 854 8.84 -33.16 -3.84
C MET A 854 8.84 -32.67 -5.29
N VAL A 855 7.95 -31.75 -5.64
CA VAL A 855 7.98 -30.97 -6.88
C VAL A 855 8.02 -29.49 -6.50
N SER A 856 9.09 -28.79 -6.86
CA SER A 856 9.27 -27.39 -6.45
C SER A 856 9.87 -26.53 -7.55
N THR A 857 9.46 -25.26 -7.61
CA THR A 857 10.19 -24.21 -8.34
C THR A 857 11.46 -23.81 -7.58
N ASP A 858 12.31 -22.95 -8.16
CA ASP A 858 13.49 -22.39 -7.46
C ASP A 858 13.07 -21.48 -6.29
N ASN A 859 13.02 -22.05 -5.09
CA ASN A 859 12.61 -21.39 -3.85
C ASN A 859 13.25 -22.06 -2.60
N GLY A 860 12.84 -21.64 -1.41
CA GLY A 860 13.37 -22.16 -0.14
C GLY A 860 13.07 -23.64 0.13
N THR A 861 11.90 -24.14 -0.27
CA THR A 861 11.51 -25.55 -0.08
C THR A 861 12.25 -26.48 -1.02
N LEU A 862 12.59 -26.04 -2.24
CA LEU A 862 13.52 -26.77 -3.10
C LEU A 862 14.87 -27.00 -2.40
N ASN A 863 15.48 -25.93 -1.90
CA ASN A 863 16.78 -26.00 -1.22
C ASN A 863 16.71 -26.84 0.05
N LEU A 864 15.64 -26.72 0.83
CA LEU A 864 15.38 -27.56 2.00
C LEU A 864 15.27 -29.05 1.61
N SER A 865 14.52 -29.36 0.57
CA SER A 865 14.32 -30.74 0.08
C SER A 865 15.62 -31.35 -0.47
N GLY A 866 16.41 -30.53 -1.17
CA GLY A 866 17.80 -30.79 -1.51
C GLY A 866 18.63 -31.16 -0.28
N ALA A 867 18.69 -30.27 0.71
CA ALA A 867 19.46 -30.41 1.95
C ALA A 867 19.06 -31.64 2.79
N LEU A 868 17.80 -32.06 2.75
CA LEU A 868 17.23 -33.21 3.46
C LEU A 868 17.43 -34.56 2.75
N GLY A 869 18.15 -34.59 1.63
CA GLY A 869 18.33 -35.77 0.78
C GLY A 869 17.01 -36.29 0.17
N GLN A 870 15.95 -35.47 0.18
CA GLN A 870 14.62 -35.88 -0.28
C GLN A 870 14.56 -35.86 -1.80
N LYS A 871 13.96 -36.90 -2.39
CA LYS A 871 13.82 -36.98 -3.85
C LYS A 871 12.96 -35.84 -4.36
N THR A 872 13.50 -35.05 -5.29
CA THR A 872 12.88 -33.79 -5.73
C THR A 872 12.94 -33.64 -7.23
N PHE A 873 11.84 -33.18 -7.84
CA PHE A 873 11.79 -32.66 -9.19
C PHE A 873 11.72 -31.13 -9.13
N MET A 874 12.64 -30.48 -9.84
CA MET A 874 12.86 -29.04 -9.80
C MET A 874 12.35 -28.40 -11.09
N LEU A 875 11.41 -27.46 -10.98
CA LEU A 875 10.86 -26.71 -12.10
C LEU A 875 11.69 -25.43 -12.30
N LEU A 876 12.31 -25.30 -13.49
CA LEU A 876 13.22 -24.19 -13.83
C LEU A 876 12.68 -23.36 -15.00
N ARG A 877 12.83 -22.03 -14.89
CA ARG A 877 12.57 -21.09 -16.00
C ARG A 877 13.55 -21.35 -17.17
N HIS A 878 13.30 -20.73 -18.33
CA HIS A 878 14.06 -21.03 -19.56
C HIS A 878 15.59 -20.92 -19.40
N ILE A 879 16.06 -19.76 -18.94
CA ILE A 879 17.44 -19.54 -18.52
C ILE A 879 17.42 -19.53 -16.98
N PRO A 880 17.98 -20.53 -16.29
CA PRO A 880 17.84 -20.61 -14.84
C PRO A 880 18.59 -19.49 -14.12
N ASP A 881 18.40 -19.39 -12.81
CA ASP A 881 19.35 -18.65 -11.95
C ASP A 881 20.75 -19.28 -12.01
N TRP A 882 21.79 -18.45 -11.84
CA TRP A 882 23.21 -18.81 -11.91
C TRP A 882 23.65 -19.98 -11.00
N ARG A 883 22.90 -20.25 -9.93
CA ARG A 883 23.13 -21.38 -9.02
C ARG A 883 22.94 -22.73 -9.71
N TRP A 884 22.24 -22.78 -10.85
CA TRP A 884 21.80 -24.00 -11.52
C TRP A 884 22.41 -24.15 -12.93
N PRO A 885 22.40 -25.36 -13.53
CA PRO A 885 23.01 -25.61 -14.84
C PRO A 885 22.31 -24.83 -15.96
N LEU A 886 22.99 -23.84 -16.54
CA LEU A 886 22.57 -23.24 -17.80
C LEU A 886 22.57 -24.28 -18.93
N ASP A 887 23.49 -25.25 -18.91
CA ASP A 887 23.64 -26.32 -19.92
C ASP A 887 22.63 -27.47 -19.83
N ARG A 888 21.56 -27.31 -19.05
CA ARG A 888 20.37 -28.18 -19.01
C ARG A 888 20.66 -29.66 -18.70
N LYS A 889 21.80 -29.96 -18.07
CA LYS A 889 22.13 -31.31 -17.60
C LYS A 889 21.32 -31.66 -16.35
N ASP A 890 21.01 -32.96 -16.18
CA ASP A 890 20.37 -33.49 -14.97
C ASP A 890 21.23 -33.27 -13.71
N ASP A 891 22.56 -33.15 -13.85
CA ASP A 891 23.48 -32.86 -12.74
C ASP A 891 23.52 -31.37 -12.41
N ILE A 892 22.86 -31.01 -11.30
CA ILE A 892 22.79 -29.64 -10.76
C ILE A 892 23.90 -29.30 -9.75
N GLY A 893 24.83 -30.21 -9.48
CA GLY A 893 25.96 -30.03 -8.56
C GLY A 893 25.57 -30.02 -7.08
N TRP A 894 24.77 -29.05 -6.64
CA TRP A 894 24.48 -28.81 -5.22
C TRP A 894 23.69 -29.90 -4.50
N TYR A 895 22.88 -30.68 -5.24
CA TYR A 895 22.00 -31.73 -4.73
C TYR A 895 21.81 -32.85 -5.77
N LYS A 896 22.24 -34.09 -5.47
CA LYS A 896 22.09 -35.25 -6.37
C LYS A 896 20.70 -35.90 -6.31
N ASN A 897 19.97 -35.63 -5.25
CA ASN A 897 18.58 -36.04 -5.02
C ASN A 897 17.55 -35.18 -5.78
N VAL A 898 18.00 -34.13 -6.48
CA VAL A 898 17.16 -33.20 -7.25
C VAL A 898 17.37 -33.42 -8.74
N LYS A 899 16.28 -33.56 -9.51
CA LYS A 899 16.30 -33.62 -10.99
C LYS A 899 15.61 -32.39 -11.59
N PRO A 900 16.27 -31.63 -12.50
CA PRO A 900 15.69 -30.44 -13.10
C PRO A 900 14.76 -30.75 -14.28
N PHE A 901 13.77 -29.87 -14.47
CA PHE A 901 12.84 -29.81 -15.59
C PHE A 901 12.78 -28.36 -16.05
N TYR A 902 13.48 -28.07 -17.14
CA TYR A 902 13.55 -26.74 -17.73
C TYR A 902 12.31 -26.43 -18.56
N ASN A 903 11.82 -25.21 -18.44
CA ASN A 903 10.83 -24.63 -19.32
C ASN A 903 11.47 -24.25 -20.68
N ASP A 904 10.73 -24.36 -21.78
CA ASP A 904 11.25 -24.01 -23.11
C ASP A 904 10.82 -22.59 -23.52
N ILE A 905 11.51 -21.95 -24.47
CA ILE A 905 11.14 -20.59 -24.93
C ILE A 905 9.70 -20.62 -25.44
N GLY A 906 8.84 -19.81 -24.83
CA GLY A 906 7.41 -19.73 -25.17
C GLY A 906 6.58 -20.97 -24.80
N ASP A 907 7.07 -21.86 -23.94
CA ASP A 907 6.24 -22.85 -23.24
C ASP A 907 5.64 -22.19 -21.99
N ASP A 908 4.31 -22.14 -21.87
CA ASP A 908 3.63 -21.73 -20.64
C ASP A 908 3.47 -22.94 -19.72
N TRP A 909 4.61 -23.52 -19.35
CA TRP A 909 4.79 -24.74 -18.54
C TRP A 909 4.13 -26.04 -19.02
N ASP A 910 3.16 -26.00 -19.94
CA ASP A 910 2.36 -27.16 -20.35
C ASP A 910 3.22 -28.34 -20.81
N LYS A 911 4.16 -28.14 -21.75
CA LYS A 911 5.01 -29.25 -22.23
C LYS A 911 5.94 -29.73 -21.11
N THR A 912 6.43 -28.80 -20.29
CA THR A 912 7.28 -29.09 -19.14
C THR A 912 6.57 -29.95 -18.10
N ILE A 913 5.31 -29.66 -17.77
CA ILE A 913 4.52 -30.52 -16.87
C ILE A 913 4.15 -31.85 -17.54
N GLN A 914 3.93 -31.91 -18.86
CA GLN A 914 3.75 -33.20 -19.55
C GLN A 914 5.02 -34.07 -19.52
N ARG A 915 6.22 -33.48 -19.50
CA ARG A 915 7.48 -34.21 -19.24
C ARG A 915 7.56 -34.69 -17.78
N LEU A 916 7.25 -33.81 -16.83
CA LEU A 916 7.19 -34.13 -15.40
C LEU A 916 6.24 -35.30 -15.11
N LYS A 917 5.00 -35.23 -15.62
CA LYS A 917 3.95 -36.25 -15.43
C LYS A 917 4.43 -37.64 -15.86
N LYS A 918 5.08 -37.76 -17.02
CA LYS A 918 5.65 -39.03 -17.51
C LYS A 918 6.76 -39.59 -16.61
N GLU A 919 7.55 -38.74 -15.96
CA GLU A 919 8.56 -39.18 -15.00
C GLU A 919 7.92 -39.60 -13.66
N VAL A 920 6.89 -38.88 -13.18
CA VAL A 920 6.11 -39.28 -12.00
C VAL A 920 5.42 -40.63 -12.22
N GLU A 921 4.78 -40.86 -13.37
CA GLU A 921 4.18 -42.16 -13.71
C GLU A 921 5.16 -43.32 -13.65
N LYS A 922 6.43 -43.12 -14.06
CA LYS A 922 7.49 -44.14 -13.94
C LYS A 922 7.83 -44.44 -12.49
N LEU A 923 7.81 -43.45 -11.61
CA LEU A 923 8.06 -43.64 -10.17
C LEU A 923 6.91 -44.38 -9.50
N VAL A 924 5.66 -44.00 -9.76
CA VAL A 924 4.46 -44.68 -9.23
C VAL A 924 4.39 -46.15 -9.70
N LYS A 925 4.72 -46.42 -10.97
CA LYS A 925 4.83 -47.79 -11.50
C LYS A 925 5.99 -48.59 -10.90
N LYS A 926 6.97 -47.94 -10.27
CA LYS A 926 8.10 -48.58 -9.58
C LYS A 926 7.82 -48.79 -8.09
N SER A 927 7.10 -47.90 -7.40
CA SER A 927 6.74 -48.07 -5.99
C SER A 927 5.67 -49.12 -5.74
N ARG A 928 4.85 -49.43 -6.76
CA ARG A 928 3.85 -50.52 -6.75
C ARG A 928 4.40 -51.92 -7.10
N LYS A 929 5.73 -52.06 -7.27
CA LYS A 929 6.41 -53.31 -7.61
C LYS A 929 7.40 -53.70 -6.53
#